data_AF-A0A3M1TW76-F1
#
_entry.id   AF-A0A3M1TW76-F1
#
_cell.length_a   1.000
_cell.length_b   1.000
_cell.length_c   1.000
_cell.angle_alpha   90.00
_cell.angle_beta   90.00
_cell.angle_gamma   90.00
#
_symmetry.space_group_name_H-M   'P 1'
#
loop_
_entity.id
_entity.type
_entity.pdbx_description
1 polymer ?
#
loop_
_entity_poly.entity_id
_entity_poly.type
_entity_poly.pdbx_seq_one_letter_code
_entity_poly.pdbx_strand_id
1 'polypeptide(L)'
;MKTFSLYLLTSLLCLQAVAQKEWVLKGTEAHKRIPGAEVIRIRPHSPAPNYIQFRQGKGLTEAELPLFAQKFLFANDMSSLSMLDTQRDQLGFVHQKYQQLYGGLPVEGSRYIAHLKGGEVLSLNGLVIPAFSLSLSPTLSETDALQQALNHIGAEVYKWELEAEESFRKETASQIYAHHPDHFAATYYPSGQLVIAPAGGDFLKGDFRLAYKFDIYAHQPLSRSYIFVDAHSGEVIWQLQRLHTADAPGTAETKYSGTQPITTDNSGGQYRLRESGRGNGIITLNMQRGTNFSDAVDFTDADNFWNNFNEQEDEVATDAHFAAERTYDYFLEKFGRNSMDGAGLPLVSYVHYDDNYTNAFWNGEAASFGDGAGNFSPLTTLDICAHEYTHGLTDFTAGLIYQNESGALNESFSDIFGTAIEHFVRGQEFNWLIGEEIGRNLRSMSNPNSRNDPDTYQGDFWFVGSGDNGGVHINSGVQNFWFYLLANGGSGTNDHGHAFQVSGIGMEEAAAIAYRNLTVYLTPTSDYADARFFADLSAAELFGACSPQAEACANAWYAAGVGQAYRPEVLAGFLATPLTDCKAPMKVAFTNTSLNANSFTWDFGDGQSSNEIFPVHTYQSEGSYTVTLTVEGGECGSDVLSVQSFVNISADQPCVVLLSDDTPVQTACEGLLYDTGGPFENYPDEQNHVLTLAPQHAHEITLEFSEFDFEWDYDYLYIYEGTDTTGRLIGRYTGTLLPEEGRITIPSGAVTLRQFSDRFVNGNGFALKWTCSIPEDVPQAAFRSTDTLSCNGQVQFEDLSQQATQWIWDFGDGNTSSLRNPQHTYEQNGTYSVQLQALNHLGATTATKTAYITVERPAPPAPADQLVCGAELATLQADAGEGVLYWYDSTGNFLGEGPQLEVNVPTGSSRFLAEKRILAPIQAAGPPSPSFGSGGFHDNSSTQYLIFDALEEIQIVSVLVRSNVFKDRKIMLWDANDRVLDSAIVRIESGLKRIELDFRIPAGSGYKIGGTQMGLYRNNSGPEYPYVLEDVLSITGSSAGEDYYYYFYDWEVRGAPCISLQVPLEVISSEGPPPVANFDYSQQAGELAFTNRSFRAQSWLWNFGDGSTSNERDPIHRYQENGTFEAKLIAFNGPGCTDTMVQMISVSGVTDLQAGGSPADIRLFPNPGNGDFQLWVQPAQAALIRLQIFNALGQSIYATQPEKLAVFRKRIQLTDAPAGTYWLRISIDGQQYHRPYLLR
;
A
#
# COMPACT_ATOMS: atom_id res chain seq x y z
N MET A 1 -35.85 42.51 -14.09
CA MET A 1 -34.83 42.54 -13.02
C MET A 1 -34.57 41.11 -12.59
N LYS A 2 -33.35 40.61 -12.84
CA LYS A 2 -32.91 39.22 -12.64
C LYS A 2 -31.90 39.17 -11.47
N THR A 3 -31.58 37.93 -11.07
CA THR A 3 -30.51 37.42 -10.18
C THR A 3 -30.80 37.31 -8.68
N PHE A 4 -30.76 36.05 -8.22
CA PHE A 4 -30.50 35.61 -6.86
C PHE A 4 -29.22 34.77 -6.92
N SER A 5 -28.25 35.06 -6.05
CA SER A 5 -26.99 34.33 -5.88
C SER A 5 -26.88 33.78 -4.46
N LEU A 6 -26.06 32.72 -4.40
CA LEU A 6 -25.08 32.39 -3.35
C LEU A 6 -25.41 31.21 -2.42
N TYR A 7 -25.04 30.00 -2.88
CA TYR A 7 -24.38 28.96 -2.08
C TYR A 7 -23.45 28.11 -2.98
N LEU A 8 -22.31 27.71 -2.41
CA LEU A 8 -21.25 26.80 -2.89
C LEU A 8 -20.29 27.26 -4.00
N LEU A 9 -19.15 27.81 -3.56
CA LEU A 9 -17.84 27.67 -4.21
C LEU A 9 -17.14 26.44 -3.60
N THR A 10 -16.85 25.41 -4.41
CA THR A 10 -15.64 24.54 -4.40
C THR A 10 -15.87 23.27 -5.23
N SER A 11 -15.87 23.41 -6.55
CA SER A 11 -15.52 22.34 -7.51
C SER A 11 -15.79 22.89 -8.91
N LEU A 12 -14.78 23.45 -9.58
CA LEU A 12 -14.64 23.49 -11.04
C LEU A 12 -13.41 24.36 -11.34
N LEU A 13 -12.24 23.75 -11.44
CA LEU A 13 -11.07 24.23 -12.19
C LEU A 13 -9.94 23.20 -12.08
N CYS A 14 -10.10 22.09 -12.81
CA CYS A 14 -8.98 21.35 -13.38
C CYS A 14 -9.53 20.49 -14.52
N LEU A 15 -9.61 21.09 -15.70
CA LEU A 15 -9.81 20.38 -16.98
C LEU A 15 -9.03 21.17 -18.03
N GLN A 16 -7.70 21.06 -17.94
CA GLN A 16 -6.83 21.26 -19.09
C GLN A 16 -5.97 20.00 -19.24
N ALA A 17 -5.95 19.51 -20.49
CA ALA A 17 -5.05 18.53 -21.08
C ALA A 17 -4.98 17.12 -20.44
N VAL A 18 -5.69 16.16 -21.05
CA VAL A 18 -5.23 14.76 -21.12
C VAL A 18 -5.54 14.24 -22.52
N ALA A 19 -4.50 13.88 -23.27
CA ALA A 19 -4.64 13.07 -24.48
C ALA A 19 -5.24 11.71 -24.06
N GLN A 20 -6.43 11.36 -24.57
CA GLN A 20 -7.09 10.12 -24.18
C GLN A 20 -6.32 8.91 -24.74
N LYS A 21 -5.76 8.09 -23.84
CA LYS A 21 -5.18 6.77 -24.18
C LYS A 21 -6.25 5.83 -24.76
N GLU A 22 -5.80 4.82 -25.50
CA GLU A 22 -6.59 3.68 -25.95
C GLU A 22 -7.05 2.83 -24.74
N TRP A 23 -8.30 2.33 -24.76
CA TRP A 23 -8.85 1.54 -23.66
C TRP A 23 -9.13 0.11 -24.15
N VAL A 24 -8.41 -0.87 -23.60
CA VAL A 24 -8.75 -2.28 -23.72
C VAL A 24 -9.28 -2.73 -22.37
N LEU A 25 -10.59 -2.89 -22.26
CA LEU A 25 -11.21 -3.51 -21.09
C LEU A 25 -11.18 -5.03 -21.29
N LYS A 26 -10.75 -5.78 -20.29
CA LYS A 26 -10.74 -7.24 -20.29
C LYS A 26 -11.55 -7.80 -19.11
N GLY A 27 -11.92 -9.07 -19.18
CA GLY A 27 -12.55 -9.80 -18.07
C GLY A 27 -13.78 -9.11 -17.49
N THR A 28 -13.76 -8.85 -16.18
CA THR A 28 -14.92 -8.31 -15.44
C THR A 28 -15.26 -6.87 -15.83
N GLU A 29 -14.27 -6.05 -16.19
CA GLU A 29 -14.51 -4.66 -16.63
C GLU A 29 -15.16 -4.60 -18.01
N ALA A 30 -14.75 -5.50 -18.92
CA ALA A 30 -15.47 -5.71 -20.18
C ALA A 30 -16.92 -6.13 -19.93
N HIS A 31 -17.13 -7.11 -19.04
CA HIS A 31 -18.46 -7.63 -18.71
C HIS A 31 -19.39 -6.57 -18.08
N LYS A 32 -18.88 -5.72 -17.18
CA LYS A 32 -19.65 -4.61 -16.55
C LYS A 32 -20.13 -3.61 -17.60
N ARG A 33 -19.32 -3.36 -18.63
CA ARG A 33 -19.64 -2.41 -19.70
C ARG A 33 -20.60 -3.00 -20.73
N ILE A 34 -20.34 -4.23 -21.16
CA ILE A 34 -21.19 -4.99 -22.07
C ILE A 34 -21.36 -6.41 -21.52
N PRO A 35 -22.58 -6.81 -21.10
CA PRO A 35 -22.81 -8.13 -20.54
C PRO A 35 -22.37 -9.24 -21.48
N GLY A 36 -21.55 -10.16 -20.96
CA GLY A 36 -21.00 -11.30 -21.71
C GLY A 36 -19.70 -11.03 -22.47
N ALA A 37 -19.26 -9.76 -22.55
CA ALA A 37 -17.98 -9.42 -23.17
C ALA A 37 -16.79 -9.86 -22.30
N GLU A 38 -15.77 -10.40 -22.96
CA GLU A 38 -14.46 -10.73 -22.42
C GLU A 38 -13.43 -9.66 -22.74
N VAL A 39 -13.49 -9.08 -23.94
CA VAL A 39 -12.61 -7.98 -24.36
C VAL A 39 -13.45 -6.89 -24.99
N ILE A 40 -13.22 -5.64 -24.63
CA ILE A 40 -13.77 -4.47 -25.31
C ILE A 40 -12.61 -3.53 -25.60
N ARG A 41 -12.38 -3.24 -26.87
CA ARG A 41 -11.44 -2.19 -27.28
C ARG A 41 -12.22 -0.94 -27.67
N ILE A 42 -11.76 0.20 -27.18
CA ILE A 42 -12.28 1.53 -27.50
C ILE A 42 -11.08 2.40 -27.90
N ARG A 43 -11.15 2.99 -29.10
CA ARG A 43 -10.11 3.91 -29.60
C ARG A 43 -10.15 5.26 -28.87
N PRO A 44 -9.01 5.97 -28.79
CA PRO A 44 -8.98 7.39 -28.45
C PRO A 44 -10.02 8.17 -29.27
N HIS A 45 -10.84 8.98 -28.60
CA HIS A 45 -11.82 9.89 -29.23
C HIS A 45 -13.05 9.24 -29.90
N SER A 46 -13.31 7.93 -29.71
CA SER A 46 -14.61 7.32 -30.03
C SER A 46 -15.22 6.65 -28.80
N PRO A 47 -16.41 7.05 -28.31
CA PRO A 47 -17.05 6.38 -27.17
C PRO A 47 -17.68 5.01 -27.51
N ALA A 48 -17.73 4.61 -28.78
CA ALA A 48 -18.24 3.30 -29.19
C ALA A 48 -17.10 2.26 -29.34
N PRO A 49 -17.28 1.02 -28.87
CA PRO A 49 -16.28 -0.03 -29.03
C PRO A 49 -15.99 -0.40 -30.48
N ASN A 50 -14.70 -0.42 -30.83
CA ASN A 50 -14.24 -0.87 -32.14
C ASN A 50 -13.86 -2.36 -32.17
N TYR A 51 -13.80 -3.01 -31.01
CA TYR A 51 -13.72 -4.47 -30.88
C TYR A 51 -14.49 -4.91 -29.64
N ILE A 52 -15.25 -5.99 -29.76
CA ILE A 52 -15.90 -6.69 -28.66
C ILE A 52 -15.69 -8.18 -28.89
N GLN A 53 -15.08 -8.87 -27.94
CA GLN A 53 -15.03 -10.34 -27.91
C GLN A 53 -15.92 -10.81 -26.78
N PHE A 54 -16.74 -11.83 -27.02
CA PHE A 54 -17.58 -12.44 -26.00
C PHE A 54 -16.85 -13.63 -25.37
N ARG A 55 -17.17 -13.90 -24.10
CA ARG A 55 -16.75 -15.14 -23.43
C ARG A 55 -17.33 -16.35 -24.17
N GLN A 56 -16.63 -17.47 -24.12
CA GLN A 56 -17.10 -18.72 -24.73
C GLN A 56 -18.50 -19.07 -24.21
N GLY A 57 -19.46 -19.26 -25.13
CA GLY A 57 -20.87 -19.55 -24.82
C GLY A 57 -21.69 -18.39 -24.24
N LYS A 58 -21.18 -17.15 -24.31
CA LYS A 58 -21.87 -15.90 -23.89
C LYS A 58 -22.02 -14.89 -25.02
N GLY A 59 -21.78 -15.31 -26.25
CA GLY A 59 -21.99 -14.52 -27.45
C GLY A 59 -23.46 -14.24 -27.73
N LEU A 60 -23.71 -13.32 -28.65
CA LEU A 60 -25.07 -12.92 -29.04
C LEU A 60 -25.59 -13.86 -30.12
N THR A 61 -26.89 -14.09 -30.18
CA THR A 61 -27.49 -14.66 -31.40
C THR A 61 -27.57 -13.60 -32.50
N GLU A 62 -27.60 -14.03 -33.75
CA GLU A 62 -27.76 -13.13 -34.91
C GLU A 62 -29.00 -12.22 -34.79
N ALA A 63 -30.09 -12.73 -34.20
CA ALA A 63 -31.34 -11.99 -34.01
C ALA A 63 -31.24 -10.89 -32.94
N GLU A 64 -30.30 -10.99 -32.00
CA GLU A 64 -30.13 -10.02 -30.90
C GLU A 64 -29.24 -8.84 -31.29
N LEU A 65 -28.41 -8.99 -32.33
CA LEU A 65 -27.42 -8.00 -32.76
C LEU A 65 -28.01 -6.60 -33.05
N PRO A 66 -29.17 -6.43 -33.71
CA PRO A 66 -29.73 -5.10 -33.96
C PRO A 66 -30.14 -4.37 -32.68
N LEU A 67 -30.75 -5.08 -31.72
CA LEU A 67 -31.15 -4.52 -30.42
C LEU A 67 -29.93 -4.19 -29.56
N PHE A 68 -28.92 -5.06 -29.62
CA PHE A 68 -27.63 -4.82 -28.99
C PHE A 68 -26.97 -3.55 -29.51
N ALA A 69 -26.85 -3.41 -30.84
CA ALA A 69 -26.22 -2.26 -31.47
C ALA A 69 -26.94 -0.96 -31.10
N GLN A 70 -28.27 -0.95 -31.11
CA GLN A 70 -29.05 0.22 -30.68
C GLN A 70 -28.74 0.66 -29.24
N LYS A 71 -28.68 -0.30 -28.32
CA LYS A 71 -28.44 -0.01 -26.91
C LYS A 71 -27.00 0.40 -26.61
N PHE A 72 -26.02 -0.34 -27.13
CA PHE A 72 -24.63 -0.26 -26.68
C PHE A 72 -23.70 0.49 -27.63
N LEU A 73 -24.04 0.61 -28.91
CA LEU A 73 -23.23 1.32 -29.91
C LEU A 73 -23.81 2.70 -30.24
N PHE A 74 -25.13 2.82 -30.29
CA PHE A 74 -25.83 4.01 -30.81
C PHE A 74 -26.60 4.81 -29.76
N ALA A 75 -26.63 4.36 -28.50
CA ALA A 75 -27.35 5.01 -27.40
C ALA A 75 -28.83 5.33 -27.72
N ASN A 76 -29.48 4.49 -28.54
CA ASN A 76 -30.87 4.62 -28.99
C ASN A 76 -31.19 5.89 -29.82
N ASP A 77 -30.22 6.40 -30.58
CA ASP A 77 -30.48 7.45 -31.57
C ASP A 77 -31.13 6.86 -32.86
N MET A 78 -31.15 7.64 -33.94
CA MET A 78 -31.71 7.18 -35.24
C MET A 78 -30.78 6.22 -36.00
N SER A 79 -29.67 5.77 -35.39
CA SER A 79 -28.72 4.87 -36.03
C SER A 79 -29.21 3.43 -36.07
N SER A 80 -28.80 2.70 -37.10
CA SER A 80 -29.08 1.26 -37.24
C SER A 80 -27.96 0.60 -38.05
N LEU A 81 -27.91 -0.74 -38.02
CA LEU A 81 -27.03 -1.53 -38.88
C LEU A 81 -27.83 -2.11 -40.04
N SER A 82 -27.29 -1.99 -41.25
CA SER A 82 -27.79 -2.63 -42.46
C SER A 82 -26.77 -3.64 -42.96
N MET A 83 -27.17 -4.90 -43.12
CA MET A 83 -26.28 -5.97 -43.58
C MET A 83 -25.87 -5.73 -45.03
N LEU A 84 -24.57 -5.81 -45.30
CA LEU A 84 -23.98 -5.65 -46.62
C LEU A 84 -23.60 -6.98 -47.26
N ASP A 85 -22.95 -7.86 -46.49
CA ASP A 85 -22.32 -9.07 -47.02
C ASP A 85 -22.20 -10.14 -45.93
N THR A 86 -22.12 -11.40 -46.34
CA THR A 86 -21.88 -12.55 -45.47
C THR A 86 -20.89 -13.51 -46.14
N GLN A 87 -19.79 -13.83 -45.45
CA GLN A 87 -18.75 -14.73 -45.95
C GLN A 87 -18.51 -15.88 -44.97
N ARG A 88 -18.16 -17.07 -45.49
CA ARG A 88 -17.79 -18.23 -44.67
C ARG A 88 -16.35 -18.60 -44.96
N ASP A 89 -15.56 -18.83 -43.92
CA ASP A 89 -14.17 -19.26 -44.04
C ASP A 89 -14.01 -20.79 -43.97
N GLN A 90 -12.79 -21.26 -44.22
CA GLN A 90 -12.45 -22.69 -44.23
C GLN A 90 -12.46 -23.32 -42.82
N LEU A 91 -12.47 -22.49 -41.77
CA LEU A 91 -12.53 -22.90 -40.35
C LEU A 91 -13.96 -22.95 -39.81
N GLY A 92 -14.95 -22.68 -40.67
CA GLY A 92 -16.38 -22.77 -40.38
C GLY A 92 -16.97 -21.52 -39.73
N PHE A 93 -16.23 -20.42 -39.61
CA PHE A 93 -16.78 -19.14 -39.16
C PHE A 93 -17.59 -18.47 -40.27
N VAL A 94 -18.56 -17.65 -39.85
CA VAL A 94 -19.38 -16.79 -40.72
C VAL A 94 -19.11 -15.35 -40.34
N HIS A 95 -18.76 -14.50 -41.29
CA HIS A 95 -18.45 -13.09 -41.09
C HIS A 95 -19.51 -12.24 -41.79
N GLN A 96 -20.28 -11.48 -41.02
CA GLN A 96 -21.35 -10.62 -41.51
C GLN A 96 -20.92 -9.16 -41.43
N LYS A 97 -20.87 -8.46 -42.56
CA LYS A 97 -20.47 -7.06 -42.64
C LYS A 97 -21.70 -6.16 -42.66
N TYR A 98 -21.65 -5.05 -41.92
CA TYR A 98 -22.75 -4.10 -41.77
C TYR A 98 -22.29 -2.66 -42.06
N GLN A 99 -23.20 -1.88 -42.64
CA GLN A 99 -23.15 -0.43 -42.81
C GLN A 99 -23.97 0.23 -41.71
N GLN A 100 -23.43 1.24 -41.02
CA GLN A 100 -24.25 2.09 -40.16
C GLN A 100 -25.10 3.02 -41.03
N LEU A 101 -26.39 3.10 -40.72
CA LEU A 101 -27.32 4.10 -41.22
C LEU A 101 -27.71 5.04 -40.09
N TYR A 102 -28.01 6.31 -40.36
CA TYR A 102 -28.65 7.26 -39.44
C TYR A 102 -29.89 7.86 -40.10
N GLY A 103 -31.06 7.60 -39.53
CA GLY A 103 -32.36 7.96 -40.13
C GLY A 103 -32.56 7.37 -41.54
N GLY A 104 -31.95 6.22 -41.80
CA GLY A 104 -31.98 5.53 -43.10
C GLY A 104 -30.91 5.95 -44.11
N LEU A 105 -30.11 6.98 -43.82
CA LEU A 105 -29.01 7.43 -44.68
C LEU A 105 -27.68 6.78 -44.26
N PRO A 106 -26.81 6.37 -45.18
CA PRO A 106 -25.53 5.75 -44.83
C PRO A 106 -24.58 6.77 -44.19
N VAL A 107 -23.88 6.32 -43.15
CA VAL A 107 -22.78 7.05 -42.51
C VAL A 107 -21.47 6.64 -43.17
N GLU A 108 -20.83 7.56 -43.87
CA GLU A 108 -19.59 7.29 -44.61
C GLU A 108 -18.45 6.87 -43.67
N GLY A 109 -17.57 5.99 -44.15
CA GLY A 109 -16.45 5.42 -43.38
C GLY A 109 -16.82 4.43 -42.26
N SER A 110 -18.10 4.30 -41.89
CA SER A 110 -18.53 3.34 -40.88
C SER A 110 -18.71 1.91 -41.45
N ARG A 111 -18.11 0.92 -40.79
CA ARG A 111 -18.25 -0.51 -41.11
C ARG A 111 -18.13 -1.32 -39.83
N TYR A 112 -19.02 -2.28 -39.63
CA TYR A 112 -18.98 -3.16 -38.47
C TYR A 112 -19.15 -4.61 -38.91
N ILE A 113 -18.36 -5.53 -38.37
CA ILE A 113 -18.34 -6.93 -38.77
C ILE A 113 -18.65 -7.78 -37.54
N ALA A 114 -19.59 -8.72 -37.70
CA ALA A 114 -19.87 -9.76 -36.73
C ALA A 114 -19.22 -11.07 -37.17
N HIS A 115 -18.49 -11.72 -36.28
CA HIS A 115 -17.87 -13.02 -36.49
C HIS A 115 -18.65 -14.08 -35.70
N LEU A 116 -19.21 -15.05 -36.42
CA LEU A 116 -20.10 -16.06 -35.89
C LEU A 116 -19.49 -17.46 -36.05
N LYS A 117 -19.72 -18.35 -35.09
CA LYS A 117 -19.47 -19.79 -35.23
C LYS A 117 -20.63 -20.55 -34.62
N GLY A 118 -21.17 -21.53 -35.34
CA GLY A 118 -22.36 -22.27 -34.88
C GLY A 118 -23.63 -21.42 -34.71
N GLY A 119 -23.71 -20.22 -35.29
CA GLY A 119 -24.86 -19.30 -35.18
C GLY A 119 -24.78 -18.30 -34.02
N GLU A 120 -23.70 -18.32 -33.25
CA GLU A 120 -23.41 -17.39 -32.14
C GLU A 120 -22.35 -16.38 -32.56
N VAL A 121 -22.59 -15.09 -32.31
CA VAL A 121 -21.65 -13.97 -32.51
C VAL A 121 -20.60 -14.01 -31.39
N LEU A 122 -19.39 -14.41 -31.74
CA LEU A 122 -18.26 -14.54 -30.82
C LEU A 122 -17.47 -13.25 -30.69
N SER A 123 -17.41 -12.45 -31.75
CA SER A 123 -16.79 -11.13 -31.70
C SER A 123 -17.38 -10.16 -32.72
N LEU A 124 -17.25 -8.88 -32.42
CA LEU A 124 -17.64 -7.75 -33.25
C LEU A 124 -16.44 -6.83 -33.42
N ASN A 125 -16.19 -6.32 -34.62
CA ASN A 125 -15.12 -5.36 -34.84
C ASN A 125 -15.45 -4.38 -35.97
N GLY A 126 -14.83 -3.19 -35.91
CA GLY A 126 -14.97 -2.17 -36.95
C GLY A 126 -15.21 -0.78 -36.38
N LEU A 127 -15.56 0.16 -37.25
CA LEU A 127 -15.82 1.55 -36.89
C LEU A 127 -17.32 1.84 -37.00
N VAL A 128 -17.91 2.29 -35.90
CA VAL A 128 -19.24 2.90 -35.86
C VAL A 128 -19.12 4.28 -35.22
N ILE A 129 -19.93 5.22 -35.71
CA ILE A 129 -19.99 6.57 -35.19
C ILE A 129 -21.06 6.59 -34.07
N PRO A 130 -20.69 6.93 -32.83
CA PRO A 130 -21.64 6.99 -31.71
C PRO A 130 -22.61 8.16 -31.87
N ALA A 131 -23.63 8.22 -31.01
CA ALA A 131 -24.79 9.09 -31.17
C ALA A 131 -24.48 10.54 -31.61
N PHE A 132 -25.03 10.95 -32.74
CA PHE A 132 -24.97 12.33 -33.24
C PHE A 132 -26.37 12.89 -33.51
N SER A 133 -26.53 14.21 -33.43
CA SER A 133 -27.81 14.90 -33.63
C SER A 133 -27.71 15.81 -34.85
N LEU A 134 -28.38 15.41 -35.94
CA LEU A 134 -28.32 16.10 -37.22
C LEU A 134 -29.70 16.23 -37.88
N SER A 135 -29.95 17.36 -38.56
CA SER A 135 -31.09 17.52 -39.46
C SER A 135 -30.89 16.73 -40.75
N LEU A 136 -31.90 15.96 -41.15
CA LEU A 136 -31.87 15.11 -42.36
C LEU A 136 -32.60 15.71 -43.57
N SER A 137 -33.13 16.93 -43.43
CA SER A 137 -33.85 17.63 -44.50
C SER A 137 -32.91 18.59 -45.21
N PRO A 138 -32.45 18.31 -46.44
CA PRO A 138 -31.53 19.19 -47.16
C PRO A 138 -32.21 20.53 -47.49
N THR A 139 -31.46 21.64 -47.42
CA THR A 139 -31.96 22.96 -47.84
C THR A 139 -31.43 23.37 -49.22
N LEU A 140 -30.40 22.66 -49.72
CA LEU A 140 -29.86 22.79 -51.06
C LEU A 140 -30.41 21.68 -51.98
N SER A 141 -30.72 22.02 -53.23
CA SER A 141 -31.15 21.02 -54.22
C SER A 141 -29.96 20.17 -54.68
N GLU A 142 -30.21 18.93 -55.11
CA GLU A 142 -29.17 18.05 -55.69
C GLU A 142 -28.48 18.72 -56.89
N THR A 143 -29.24 19.41 -57.74
CA THR A 143 -28.71 20.11 -58.92
C THR A 143 -27.74 21.23 -58.52
N ASP A 144 -28.09 22.03 -57.52
CA ASP A 144 -27.21 23.11 -57.05
C ASP A 144 -25.96 22.54 -56.37
N ALA A 145 -26.10 21.45 -55.59
CA ALA A 145 -24.98 20.75 -54.97
C ALA A 145 -24.04 20.13 -56.02
N LEU A 146 -24.60 19.53 -57.08
CA LEU A 146 -23.83 18.98 -58.20
C LEU A 146 -23.05 20.09 -58.89
N GLN A 147 -23.64 21.26 -59.10
CA GLN A 147 -22.93 22.39 -59.69
C GLN A 147 -21.73 22.83 -58.82
N GLN A 148 -21.85 22.80 -57.49
CA GLN A 148 -20.72 23.06 -56.59
C GLN A 148 -19.63 21.99 -56.73
N ALA A 149 -19.99 20.71 -56.83
CA ALA A 149 -19.04 19.63 -57.04
C ALA A 149 -18.28 19.75 -58.38
N LEU A 150 -18.99 20.10 -59.46
CA LEU A 150 -18.39 20.32 -60.78
C LEU A 150 -17.49 21.56 -60.80
N ASN A 151 -17.90 22.65 -60.15
CA ASN A 151 -17.07 23.86 -60.02
C ASN A 151 -15.78 23.58 -59.23
N HIS A 152 -15.83 22.70 -58.24
CA HIS A 152 -14.68 22.31 -57.43
C HIS A 152 -13.67 21.47 -58.21
N ILE A 153 -14.13 20.51 -59.01
CA ILE A 153 -13.26 19.70 -59.88
C ILE A 153 -12.70 20.54 -61.03
N GLY A 154 -13.52 21.38 -61.65
CA GLY A 154 -13.09 22.31 -62.69
C GLY A 154 -12.52 21.66 -63.95
N ALA A 155 -12.99 20.46 -64.32
CA ALA A 155 -12.50 19.76 -65.51
C ALA A 155 -12.93 20.45 -66.81
N GLU A 156 -12.09 20.32 -67.85
CA GLU A 156 -12.39 20.82 -69.20
C GLU A 156 -13.40 19.93 -69.92
N VAL A 157 -13.28 18.61 -69.71
CA VAL A 157 -14.16 17.59 -70.28
C VAL A 157 -14.41 16.50 -69.25
N TYR A 158 -15.67 16.17 -69.03
CA TYR A 158 -16.09 15.07 -68.17
C TYR A 158 -16.44 13.81 -68.97
N LYS A 159 -16.35 12.64 -68.32
CA LYS A 159 -16.47 11.35 -69.01
C LYS A 159 -17.85 11.12 -69.65
N TRP A 160 -18.92 11.66 -69.07
CA TRP A 160 -20.29 11.57 -69.62
C TRP A 160 -20.55 12.52 -70.80
N GLU A 161 -19.69 13.53 -71.02
CA GLU A 161 -19.82 14.49 -72.13
C GLU A 161 -19.29 13.89 -73.44
N LEU A 162 -18.55 12.78 -73.36
CA LEU A 162 -18.07 12.02 -74.49
C LEU A 162 -19.10 10.95 -74.90
N GLU A 163 -19.82 11.22 -75.99
CA GLU A 163 -20.91 10.35 -76.48
C GLU A 163 -20.48 8.89 -76.69
N ALA A 164 -19.26 8.64 -77.17
CA ALA A 164 -18.73 7.29 -77.39
C ALA A 164 -18.51 6.51 -76.08
N GLU A 165 -18.04 7.16 -75.03
CA GLU A 165 -17.78 6.56 -73.71
C GLU A 165 -19.09 6.28 -72.97
N GLU A 166 -20.01 7.24 -73.02
CA GLU A 166 -21.34 7.13 -72.43
C GLU A 166 -22.17 6.03 -73.11
N SER A 167 -22.06 5.90 -74.43
CA SER A 167 -22.72 4.82 -75.20
C SER A 167 -22.10 3.45 -74.91
N PHE A 168 -20.77 3.35 -74.87
CA PHE A 168 -20.07 2.12 -74.53
C PHE A 168 -20.42 1.61 -73.12
N ARG A 169 -20.53 2.51 -72.13
CA ARG A 169 -20.96 2.15 -70.76
C ARG A 169 -22.36 1.57 -70.73
N LYS A 170 -23.31 2.16 -71.48
CA LYS A 170 -24.69 1.69 -71.58
C LYS A 170 -24.80 0.34 -72.27
N GLU A 171 -24.07 0.14 -73.36
CA GLU A 171 -24.04 -1.15 -74.09
C GLU A 171 -23.41 -2.26 -73.25
N THR A 172 -22.26 -1.99 -72.63
CA THR A 172 -21.53 -2.97 -71.81
C THR A 172 -22.33 -3.35 -70.56
N ALA A 173 -22.97 -2.39 -69.88
CA ALA A 173 -23.83 -2.66 -68.74
C ALA A 173 -25.06 -3.50 -69.12
N SER A 174 -25.64 -3.27 -70.31
CA SER A 174 -26.77 -4.05 -70.83
C SER A 174 -26.40 -5.50 -71.18
N GLN A 175 -25.13 -5.77 -71.52
CA GLN A 175 -24.64 -7.12 -71.79
C GLN A 175 -24.28 -7.89 -70.50
N ILE A 176 -23.65 -7.23 -69.53
CA ILE A 176 -23.14 -7.87 -68.31
C ILE A 176 -24.22 -8.03 -67.23
N TYR A 177 -25.17 -7.09 -67.12
CA TYR A 177 -26.15 -7.04 -66.03
C TYR A 177 -27.60 -7.18 -66.51
N ALA A 178 -27.84 -7.94 -67.58
CA ALA A 178 -29.17 -8.11 -68.19
C ALA A 178 -30.28 -8.57 -67.22
N HIS A 179 -29.92 -9.12 -66.05
CA HIS A 179 -30.84 -9.55 -65.00
C HIS A 179 -31.11 -8.50 -63.90
N HIS A 180 -30.41 -7.37 -63.88
CA HIS A 180 -30.64 -6.29 -62.93
C HIS A 180 -31.65 -5.27 -63.47
N PRO A 181 -32.68 -4.87 -62.69
CA PRO A 181 -33.79 -4.03 -63.17
C PRO A 181 -33.37 -2.62 -63.64
N ASP A 182 -32.17 -2.15 -63.26
CA ASP A 182 -31.70 -0.78 -63.52
C ASP A 182 -30.58 -0.68 -64.57
N HIS A 183 -30.26 -1.75 -65.32
CA HIS A 183 -29.12 -1.74 -66.25
C HIS A 183 -29.24 -0.70 -67.39
N PHE A 184 -30.46 -0.28 -67.75
CA PHE A 184 -30.72 0.80 -68.71
C PHE A 184 -30.39 2.21 -68.17
N ALA A 185 -30.17 2.36 -66.87
CA ALA A 185 -29.82 3.62 -66.21
C ALA A 185 -28.30 3.84 -66.08
N ALA A 186 -27.46 2.94 -66.62
CA ALA A 186 -26.00 3.06 -66.53
C ALA A 186 -25.51 4.32 -67.26
N THR A 187 -24.92 5.25 -66.53
CA THR A 187 -24.39 6.53 -67.04
C THR A 187 -23.12 6.90 -66.28
N TYR A 188 -22.23 7.67 -66.91
CA TYR A 188 -21.17 8.38 -66.19
C TYR A 188 -21.64 9.70 -65.59
N TYR A 189 -22.88 10.14 -65.89
CA TYR A 189 -23.44 11.36 -65.32
C TYR A 189 -23.61 11.17 -63.80
N PRO A 190 -23.01 12.04 -62.98
CA PRO A 190 -23.06 11.90 -61.53
C PRO A 190 -24.47 12.14 -60.99
N SER A 191 -24.93 11.26 -60.12
CA SER A 191 -26.12 11.46 -59.28
C SER A 191 -25.71 11.66 -57.83
N GLY A 192 -26.45 12.50 -57.11
CA GLY A 192 -26.20 12.84 -55.72
C GLY A 192 -26.88 11.85 -54.79
N GLN A 193 -26.08 11.14 -53.99
CA GLN A 193 -26.60 10.34 -52.88
C GLN A 193 -26.52 11.15 -51.59
N LEU A 194 -27.64 11.30 -50.87
CA LEU A 194 -27.59 11.86 -49.51
C LEU A 194 -26.93 10.87 -48.55
N VAL A 195 -25.91 11.35 -47.84
CA VAL A 195 -25.12 10.60 -46.87
C VAL A 195 -24.81 11.46 -45.65
N ILE A 196 -24.37 10.82 -44.56
CA ILE A 196 -23.74 11.52 -43.44
C ILE A 196 -22.22 11.38 -43.61
N ALA A 197 -21.51 12.49 -43.74
CA ALA A 197 -20.06 12.50 -43.98
C ALA A 197 -19.33 13.45 -43.03
N PRO A 198 -18.11 13.12 -42.58
CA PRO A 198 -17.29 14.02 -41.79
C PRO A 198 -16.68 15.11 -42.67
N ALA A 199 -16.65 16.35 -42.17
CA ALA A 199 -15.88 17.41 -42.80
C ALA A 199 -14.39 17.06 -42.81
N GLY A 200 -13.75 17.23 -43.98
CA GLY A 200 -12.34 16.92 -44.23
C GLY A 200 -11.98 15.43 -44.26
N GLY A 201 -12.95 14.51 -44.17
CA GLY A 201 -12.66 13.08 -44.01
C GLY A 201 -12.11 12.71 -42.62
N ASP A 202 -12.20 13.63 -41.66
CA ASP A 202 -11.64 13.47 -40.33
C ASP A 202 -12.67 12.85 -39.37
N PHE A 203 -12.62 11.52 -39.25
CA PHE A 203 -13.53 10.75 -38.40
C PHE A 203 -13.34 11.00 -36.89
N LEU A 204 -12.29 11.72 -36.49
CA LEU A 204 -11.92 11.95 -35.09
C LEU A 204 -12.41 13.31 -34.56
N LYS A 205 -12.65 14.30 -35.44
CA LYS A 205 -13.16 15.63 -35.03
C LYS A 205 -14.65 15.69 -34.73
N GLY A 206 -15.42 14.67 -35.15
CA GLY A 206 -16.86 14.59 -34.89
C GLY A 206 -17.74 15.59 -35.65
N ASP A 207 -17.20 16.36 -36.61
CA ASP A 207 -17.96 17.30 -37.46
C ASP A 207 -18.63 16.55 -38.63
N PHE A 208 -19.67 15.78 -38.31
CA PHE A 208 -20.48 15.07 -39.31
C PHE A 208 -21.61 15.96 -39.84
N ARG A 209 -21.81 15.96 -41.16
CA ARG A 209 -22.81 16.78 -41.85
C ARG A 209 -23.63 15.95 -42.84
N LEU A 210 -24.83 16.44 -43.14
CA LEU A 210 -25.66 15.89 -44.22
C LEU A 210 -25.05 16.40 -45.52
N ALA A 211 -24.68 15.49 -46.42
CA ALA A 211 -24.00 15.84 -47.65
C ALA A 211 -24.55 15.05 -48.84
N TYR A 212 -24.49 15.65 -50.03
CA TYR A 212 -24.60 14.94 -51.29
C TYR A 212 -23.22 14.38 -51.67
N LYS A 213 -23.16 13.07 -51.88
CA LYS A 213 -22.00 12.36 -52.44
C LYS A 213 -22.17 12.20 -53.94
N PHE A 214 -21.21 12.68 -54.71
CA PHE A 214 -21.15 12.52 -56.17
C PHE A 214 -19.91 11.72 -56.57
N ASP A 215 -20.04 10.81 -57.54
CA ASP A 215 -18.90 10.17 -58.22
C ASP A 215 -18.54 10.97 -59.47
N ILE A 216 -17.60 11.90 -59.36
CA ILE A 216 -17.22 12.78 -60.47
C ILE A 216 -16.05 12.16 -61.24
N TYR A 217 -16.24 11.91 -62.54
CA TYR A 217 -15.21 11.37 -63.43
C TYR A 217 -14.83 12.39 -64.51
N ALA A 218 -13.69 13.05 -64.32
CA ALA A 218 -13.10 13.96 -65.29
C ALA A 218 -12.25 13.18 -66.31
N HIS A 219 -12.42 13.51 -67.59
CA HIS A 219 -11.58 12.98 -68.67
C HIS A 219 -10.32 13.83 -68.84
N GLN A 220 -10.43 15.16 -68.69
CA GLN A 220 -9.32 16.10 -68.86
C GLN A 220 -9.40 17.27 -67.85
N PRO A 221 -8.40 17.44 -66.97
CA PRO A 221 -7.35 16.46 -66.64
C PRO A 221 -7.97 15.18 -66.04
N LEU A 222 -7.34 14.02 -66.31
CA LEU A 222 -7.85 12.72 -65.84
C LEU A 222 -7.89 12.70 -64.32
N SER A 223 -9.08 12.59 -63.75
CA SER A 223 -9.28 12.40 -62.32
C SER A 223 -10.63 11.74 -62.07
N ARG A 224 -10.73 10.97 -60.99
CA ARG A 224 -12.01 10.46 -60.51
C ARG A 224 -12.00 10.59 -59.01
N SER A 225 -13.04 11.18 -58.46
CA SER A 225 -13.14 11.43 -57.02
C SER A 225 -14.59 11.30 -56.57
N TYR A 226 -14.77 10.82 -55.33
CA TYR A 226 -16.01 11.10 -54.62
C TYR A 226 -15.94 12.52 -54.06
N ILE A 227 -16.92 13.34 -54.38
CA ILE A 227 -17.05 14.71 -53.87
C ILE A 227 -18.26 14.78 -52.95
N PHE A 228 -18.04 15.26 -51.74
CA PHE A 228 -19.07 15.41 -50.71
C PHE A 228 -19.38 16.90 -50.54
N VAL A 229 -20.61 17.29 -50.85
CA VAL A 229 -21.10 18.66 -50.77
C VAL A 229 -22.11 18.78 -49.64
N ASP A 230 -21.87 19.66 -48.68
CA ASP A 230 -22.81 19.95 -47.60
C ASP A 230 -24.19 20.31 -48.16
N ALA A 231 -25.21 19.56 -47.73
CA ALA A 231 -26.55 19.64 -48.27
C ALA A 231 -27.34 20.87 -47.78
N HIS A 232 -26.71 21.73 -46.97
CA HIS A 232 -27.25 22.99 -46.50
C HIS A 232 -26.50 24.21 -47.02
N SER A 233 -25.18 24.21 -46.92
CA SER A 233 -24.33 25.36 -47.27
C SER A 233 -23.81 25.32 -48.71
N GLY A 234 -23.74 24.13 -49.33
CA GLY A 234 -23.09 23.93 -50.63
C GLY A 234 -21.57 23.90 -50.58
N GLU A 235 -20.97 23.93 -49.38
CA GLU A 235 -19.54 23.76 -49.18
C GLU A 235 -19.09 22.34 -49.59
N VAL A 236 -18.01 22.22 -50.36
CA VAL A 236 -17.37 20.92 -50.57
C VAL A 236 -16.60 20.58 -49.31
N ILE A 237 -17.14 19.64 -48.53
CA ILE A 237 -16.61 19.30 -47.21
C ILE A 237 -15.58 18.18 -47.27
N TRP A 238 -15.57 17.35 -48.30
CA TRP A 238 -14.60 16.27 -48.45
C TRP A 238 -14.46 15.87 -49.92
N GLN A 239 -13.24 15.53 -50.32
CA GLN A 239 -12.91 14.92 -51.60
C GLN A 239 -12.09 13.66 -51.33
N LEU A 240 -12.56 12.52 -51.82
CA LEU A 240 -11.82 11.26 -51.80
C LEU A 240 -11.42 10.92 -53.22
N GLN A 241 -10.13 11.00 -53.52
CA GLN A 241 -9.61 10.63 -54.83
C GLN A 241 -9.80 9.11 -55.04
N ARG A 242 -10.41 8.73 -56.14
CA ARG A 242 -10.64 7.32 -56.54
C ARG A 242 -9.62 6.82 -57.54
N LEU A 243 -8.88 7.73 -58.16
CA LEU A 243 -7.67 7.44 -58.92
C LEU A 243 -6.46 7.83 -58.06
N HIS A 244 -6.00 6.89 -57.22
CA HIS A 244 -4.65 6.95 -56.68
C HIS A 244 -3.68 6.75 -57.84
N THR A 245 -2.43 7.25 -57.75
CA THR A 245 -1.39 6.93 -58.75
C THR A 245 -1.44 5.43 -59.01
N ALA A 246 -1.84 5.06 -60.22
CA ALA A 246 -2.16 3.67 -60.50
C ALA A 246 -0.89 2.86 -60.28
N ASP A 247 -0.97 1.82 -59.45
CA ASP A 247 0.04 0.79 -59.45
C ASP A 247 0.19 0.32 -60.91
N ALA A 248 1.40 0.43 -61.40
CA ALA A 248 1.80 0.08 -62.74
C ALA A 248 2.77 -1.10 -62.64
N PRO A 249 2.51 -2.20 -63.37
CA PRO A 249 3.48 -3.27 -63.47
C PRO A 249 4.74 -2.73 -64.17
N GLY A 250 5.87 -2.88 -63.51
CA GLY A 250 7.20 -2.54 -64.01
C GLY A 250 8.05 -3.78 -64.21
N THR A 251 9.22 -3.59 -64.81
CA THR A 251 10.26 -4.62 -64.89
C THR A 251 11.57 -4.00 -64.46
N ALA A 252 12.35 -4.71 -63.64
CA ALA A 252 13.63 -4.24 -63.16
C ALA A 252 14.76 -5.21 -63.51
N GLU A 253 15.86 -4.66 -64.00
CA GLU A 253 17.14 -5.36 -64.08
C GLU A 253 17.85 -5.19 -62.75
N THR A 254 17.62 -6.12 -61.83
CA THR A 254 18.20 -6.08 -60.48
C THR A 254 19.68 -6.48 -60.49
N LYS A 255 20.43 -6.16 -59.43
CA LYS A 255 21.87 -6.47 -59.35
C LYS A 255 22.14 -7.96 -59.15
N TYR A 256 21.37 -8.61 -58.28
CA TYR A 256 21.59 -10.02 -57.89
C TYR A 256 20.51 -10.96 -58.43
N SER A 257 19.27 -10.50 -58.54
CA SER A 257 18.13 -11.36 -58.89
C SER A 257 17.80 -11.40 -60.39
N GLY A 258 18.62 -10.76 -61.24
CA GLY A 258 18.40 -10.63 -62.69
C GLY A 258 17.15 -9.81 -63.03
N THR A 259 16.56 -10.05 -64.19
CA THR A 259 15.35 -9.34 -64.63
C THR A 259 14.11 -9.83 -63.87
N GLN A 260 13.48 -8.97 -63.07
CA GLN A 260 12.32 -9.31 -62.23
C GLN A 260 11.12 -8.39 -62.48
N PRO A 261 9.88 -8.91 -62.38
CA PRO A 261 8.69 -8.07 -62.34
C PRO A 261 8.53 -7.39 -60.98
N ILE A 262 8.27 -6.09 -60.99
CA ILE A 262 8.01 -5.27 -59.80
C ILE A 262 6.74 -4.44 -59.98
N THR A 263 6.18 -3.93 -58.89
CA THR A 263 5.07 -2.97 -58.88
C THR A 263 5.61 -1.59 -58.53
N THR A 264 5.16 -0.57 -59.25
CA THR A 264 5.55 0.83 -59.03
C THR A 264 4.33 1.73 -59.13
N ASP A 265 4.39 2.95 -58.61
CA ASP A 265 3.36 3.95 -58.82
C ASP A 265 3.73 4.86 -59.98
N ASN A 266 2.74 5.42 -60.68
CA ASN A 266 2.95 6.46 -61.68
C ASN A 266 2.47 7.80 -61.14
N SER A 267 3.41 8.70 -60.84
CA SER A 267 3.15 10.05 -60.35
C SER A 267 3.64 11.09 -61.36
N GLY A 268 2.71 11.80 -62.00
CA GLY A 268 3.04 12.93 -62.88
C GLY A 268 3.79 12.56 -64.16
N GLY A 269 3.69 11.31 -64.63
CA GLY A 269 4.40 10.83 -65.83
C GLY A 269 5.81 10.30 -65.54
N GLN A 270 6.14 10.06 -64.28
CA GLN A 270 7.32 9.30 -63.83
C GLN A 270 6.85 8.15 -62.94
N TYR A 271 7.53 7.02 -63.04
CA TYR A 271 7.34 5.86 -62.20
C TYR A 271 8.24 5.94 -60.97
N ARG A 272 7.78 5.48 -59.81
CA ARG A 272 8.58 5.47 -58.58
C ARG A 272 8.56 4.09 -57.95
N LEU A 273 9.62 3.74 -57.23
CA LEU A 273 9.70 2.51 -56.41
C LEU A 273 8.82 2.63 -55.15
N ARG A 274 7.52 2.75 -55.40
CA ARG A 274 6.44 2.83 -54.42
C ARG A 274 5.27 2.03 -54.95
N GLU A 275 4.58 1.30 -54.10
CA GLU A 275 3.33 0.65 -54.49
C GLU A 275 2.32 0.65 -53.35
N SER A 276 1.06 0.43 -53.70
CA SER A 276 -0.05 0.32 -52.73
C SER A 276 -0.77 -1.04 -52.75
N GLY A 277 -0.30 -1.99 -53.57
CA GLY A 277 -0.92 -3.30 -53.75
C GLY A 277 -0.69 -4.26 -52.59
N ARG A 278 0.41 -4.07 -51.84
CA ARG A 278 0.78 -4.88 -50.66
C ARG A 278 0.69 -4.06 -49.37
N GLY A 279 -0.15 -4.51 -48.43
CA GLY A 279 -0.33 -3.89 -47.11
C GLY A 279 -0.72 -2.41 -47.22
N ASN A 280 -0.07 -1.57 -46.42
CA ASN A 280 -0.14 -0.11 -46.52
C ASN A 280 0.94 0.48 -47.46
N GLY A 281 1.67 -0.38 -48.19
CA GLY A 281 2.58 -0.02 -49.27
C GLY A 281 3.99 -0.57 -49.11
N ILE A 282 4.72 -0.63 -50.22
CA ILE A 282 6.15 -0.92 -50.27
C ILE A 282 6.84 0.31 -50.86
N ILE A 283 7.88 0.79 -50.19
CA ILE A 283 8.52 2.09 -50.50
C ILE A 283 10.03 1.92 -50.44
N THR A 284 10.72 2.26 -51.53
CA THR A 284 12.19 2.24 -51.58
C THR A 284 12.73 3.63 -51.90
N LEU A 285 13.64 4.12 -51.05
CA LEU A 285 14.15 5.48 -51.06
C LEU A 285 15.67 5.52 -51.15
N ASN A 286 16.18 6.54 -51.85
CA ASN A 286 17.61 6.80 -52.00
C ASN A 286 18.10 7.72 -50.87
N MET A 287 19.02 7.23 -50.04
CA MET A 287 19.68 7.99 -48.97
C MET A 287 20.82 8.88 -49.45
N GLN A 288 21.21 8.77 -50.73
CA GLN A 288 22.25 9.57 -51.38
C GLN A 288 23.60 9.51 -50.64
N ARG A 289 23.95 8.35 -50.05
CA ARG A 289 25.14 8.13 -49.20
C ARG A 289 25.18 9.03 -47.97
N GLY A 290 24.01 9.48 -47.50
CA GLY A 290 23.82 10.18 -46.25
C GLY A 290 23.22 9.28 -45.16
N THR A 291 23.09 9.82 -43.96
CA THR A 291 22.50 9.12 -42.79
C THR A 291 21.20 9.75 -42.28
N ASN A 292 20.76 10.87 -42.89
CA ASN A 292 19.54 11.56 -42.50
C ASN A 292 18.34 11.06 -43.31
N PHE A 293 17.44 10.30 -42.68
CA PHE A 293 16.25 9.75 -43.36
C PHE A 293 15.33 10.82 -43.95
N SER A 294 15.30 12.04 -43.40
CA SER A 294 14.50 13.16 -43.93
C SER A 294 14.97 13.68 -45.29
N ASP A 295 16.22 13.40 -45.64
CA ASP A 295 16.84 13.85 -46.88
C ASP A 295 16.70 12.80 -47.99
N ALA A 296 16.09 11.65 -47.67
CA ALA A 296 15.86 10.57 -48.61
C ALA A 296 14.89 10.99 -49.73
N VAL A 297 15.16 10.55 -50.94
CA VAL A 297 14.38 10.90 -52.14
C VAL A 297 13.84 9.67 -52.85
N ASP A 298 12.80 9.88 -53.64
CA ASP A 298 12.25 8.84 -54.52
C ASP A 298 13.25 8.50 -55.63
N PHE A 299 13.40 7.20 -55.91
CA PHE A 299 13.86 6.75 -57.21
C PHE A 299 12.77 7.01 -58.26
N THR A 300 13.16 7.48 -59.44
CA THR A 300 12.21 7.81 -60.51
C THR A 300 12.67 7.26 -61.85
N ASP A 301 11.75 6.68 -62.60
CA ASP A 301 11.98 6.18 -63.95
C ASP A 301 10.92 6.68 -64.96
N ALA A 302 11.27 6.78 -66.24
CA ALA A 302 10.40 7.40 -67.24
C ALA A 302 9.48 6.42 -67.98
N ASP A 303 9.83 5.13 -68.09
CA ASP A 303 9.11 4.16 -68.93
C ASP A 303 8.68 2.87 -68.21
N ASN A 304 9.00 2.79 -66.91
CA ASN A 304 8.80 1.68 -65.99
C ASN A 304 9.61 0.41 -66.30
N PHE A 305 10.65 0.57 -67.11
CA PHE A 305 11.63 -0.47 -67.37
C PHE A 305 12.95 -0.06 -66.70
N TRP A 306 13.12 -0.47 -65.44
CA TRP A 306 14.25 -0.11 -64.59
C TRP A 306 15.51 -0.86 -65.01
N ASN A 307 16.09 -0.47 -66.14
CA ASN A 307 17.34 -0.99 -66.71
C ASN A 307 18.45 0.07 -66.75
N ASN A 308 18.23 1.19 -66.07
CA ASN A 308 19.09 2.35 -66.06
C ASN A 308 20.24 2.14 -65.08
N PHE A 309 21.31 1.46 -65.50
CA PHE A 309 22.57 1.50 -64.75
C PHE A 309 23.11 2.92 -64.76
N ASN A 310 22.82 3.68 -63.70
CA ASN A 310 23.03 5.12 -63.62
C ASN A 310 23.91 5.48 -62.40
N GLU A 311 24.17 6.78 -62.19
CA GLU A 311 24.97 7.24 -61.04
C GLU A 311 24.30 7.02 -59.68
N GLN A 312 23.00 6.70 -59.66
CA GLN A 312 22.21 6.35 -58.48
C GLN A 312 22.14 4.84 -58.25
N GLU A 313 22.75 4.00 -59.10
CA GLU A 313 22.77 2.53 -58.98
C GLU A 313 21.37 1.92 -58.77
N ASP A 314 20.40 2.30 -59.61
CA ASP A 314 18.99 1.84 -59.55
C ASP A 314 18.85 0.30 -59.46
N GLU A 315 19.81 -0.47 -59.97
CA GLU A 315 19.83 -1.94 -59.87
C GLU A 315 19.91 -2.45 -58.42
N VAL A 316 20.49 -1.66 -57.51
CA VAL A 316 20.59 -1.95 -56.06
C VAL A 316 19.25 -1.66 -55.38
N ALA A 317 18.63 -0.53 -55.74
CA ALA A 317 17.35 -0.13 -55.18
C ALA A 317 16.22 -1.08 -55.60
N THR A 318 16.23 -1.52 -56.85
CA THR A 318 15.25 -2.46 -57.37
C THR A 318 15.38 -3.86 -56.76
N ASP A 319 16.58 -4.29 -56.35
CA ASP A 319 16.76 -5.50 -55.54
C ASP A 319 16.04 -5.39 -54.19
N ALA A 320 16.27 -4.29 -53.45
CA ALA A 320 15.61 -4.07 -52.16
C ALA A 320 14.09 -3.97 -52.29
N HIS A 321 13.59 -3.31 -53.36
CA HIS A 321 12.16 -3.20 -53.63
C HIS A 321 11.54 -4.57 -53.93
N PHE A 322 12.16 -5.34 -54.83
CA PHE A 322 11.73 -6.69 -55.18
C PHE A 322 11.77 -7.64 -53.97
N ALA A 323 12.82 -7.59 -53.16
CA ALA A 323 12.94 -8.40 -51.96
C ALA A 323 11.86 -8.07 -50.91
N ALA A 324 11.51 -6.79 -50.74
CA ALA A 324 10.40 -6.38 -49.88
C ALA A 324 9.06 -6.95 -50.38
N GLU A 325 8.79 -6.88 -51.69
CA GLU A 325 7.59 -7.49 -52.29
C GLU A 325 7.52 -8.98 -52.01
N ARG A 326 8.61 -9.71 -52.28
CA ARG A 326 8.65 -11.16 -52.11
C ARG A 326 8.59 -11.59 -50.66
N THR A 327 9.17 -10.81 -49.74
CA THR A 327 9.06 -11.04 -48.30
C THR A 327 7.61 -10.88 -47.84
N TYR A 328 6.94 -9.80 -48.25
CA TYR A 328 5.52 -9.61 -47.95
C TYR A 328 4.67 -10.76 -48.51
N ASP A 329 4.88 -11.13 -49.78
CA ASP A 329 4.14 -12.19 -50.45
C ASP A 329 4.33 -13.54 -49.73
N TYR A 330 5.56 -13.88 -49.35
CA TYR A 330 5.85 -15.12 -48.64
C TYR A 330 5.06 -15.24 -47.33
N PHE A 331 5.09 -14.22 -46.47
CA PHE A 331 4.38 -14.27 -45.19
C PHE A 331 2.85 -14.23 -45.36
N LEU A 332 2.36 -13.50 -46.37
CA LEU A 332 0.92 -13.48 -46.68
C LEU A 332 0.44 -14.82 -47.25
N GLU A 333 1.17 -15.39 -48.21
CA GLU A 333 0.76 -16.63 -48.88
C GLU A 333 0.95 -17.86 -47.98
N LYS A 334 2.07 -17.97 -47.26
CA LYS A 334 2.40 -19.15 -46.46
C LYS A 334 1.70 -19.15 -45.11
N PHE A 335 1.49 -17.98 -44.50
CA PHE A 335 1.00 -17.88 -43.13
C PHE A 335 -0.24 -16.98 -42.96
N GLY A 336 -0.76 -16.38 -44.03
CA GLY A 336 -1.89 -15.45 -43.95
C GLY A 336 -1.57 -14.16 -43.20
N ARG A 337 -0.27 -13.85 -42.99
CA ARG A 337 0.16 -12.68 -42.21
C ARG A 337 0.24 -11.45 -43.10
N ASN A 338 -0.55 -10.43 -42.78
CA ASN A 338 -0.52 -9.15 -43.49
C ASN A 338 0.64 -8.29 -42.97
N SER A 339 1.82 -8.38 -43.61
CA SER A 339 3.07 -7.70 -43.23
C SER A 339 3.63 -8.09 -41.85
N MET A 340 4.75 -7.45 -41.44
CA MET A 340 5.50 -7.80 -40.23
C MET A 340 4.71 -7.58 -38.95
N ASP A 341 3.76 -6.65 -38.88
CA ASP A 341 2.88 -6.39 -37.72
C ASP A 341 1.56 -7.18 -37.74
N GLY A 342 1.28 -7.92 -38.81
CA GLY A 342 -0.01 -8.59 -39.04
C GLY A 342 -1.17 -7.66 -39.38
N ALA A 343 -0.92 -6.35 -39.52
CA ALA A 343 -1.92 -5.31 -39.81
C ALA A 343 -1.56 -4.46 -41.05
N GLY A 344 -0.58 -4.90 -41.83
CA GLY A 344 -0.20 -4.29 -43.10
C GLY A 344 0.85 -3.18 -42.98
N LEU A 345 1.74 -3.23 -41.98
CA LEU A 345 2.88 -2.31 -41.87
C LEU A 345 3.54 -2.04 -43.24
N PRO A 346 3.75 -0.78 -43.65
CA PRO A 346 4.46 -0.49 -44.89
C PRO A 346 5.90 -0.97 -44.81
N LEU A 347 6.39 -1.68 -45.82
CA LEU A 347 7.79 -2.10 -45.88
C LEU A 347 8.61 -1.00 -46.56
N VAL A 348 9.39 -0.28 -45.75
CA VAL A 348 10.24 0.81 -46.22
C VAL A 348 11.69 0.35 -46.29
N SER A 349 12.33 0.58 -47.44
CA SER A 349 13.75 0.31 -47.69
C SER A 349 14.49 1.63 -47.91
N TYR A 350 15.56 1.86 -47.15
CA TYR A 350 16.51 2.94 -47.39
C TYR A 350 17.78 2.37 -47.99
N VAL A 351 18.13 2.80 -49.20
CA VAL A 351 19.26 2.27 -49.97
C VAL A 351 20.31 3.37 -50.17
N HIS A 352 21.58 2.99 -50.31
CA HIS A 352 22.74 3.90 -50.28
C HIS A 352 22.88 4.61 -48.92
N TYR A 353 22.67 3.88 -47.83
CA TYR A 353 22.83 4.40 -46.48
C TYR A 353 24.32 4.56 -46.13
N ASP A 354 24.74 5.80 -45.85
CA ASP A 354 26.12 6.21 -45.54
C ASP A 354 27.16 5.88 -46.66
N ASP A 355 28.35 6.46 -46.59
CA ASP A 355 29.42 6.22 -47.56
C ASP A 355 30.29 5.03 -47.15
N ASN A 356 30.35 4.00 -48.02
CA ASN A 356 31.10 2.76 -47.77
C ASN A 356 30.66 1.97 -46.52
N TYR A 357 29.36 1.99 -46.20
CA TYR A 357 28.83 1.26 -45.04
C TYR A 357 28.65 -0.23 -45.34
N THR A 358 29.34 -1.08 -44.58
CA THR A 358 29.36 -2.54 -44.78
C THR A 358 28.38 -3.28 -43.87
N ASN A 359 27.17 -2.74 -43.70
CA ASN A 359 26.14 -3.41 -42.92
C ASN A 359 24.74 -3.10 -43.47
N ALA A 360 23.78 -3.94 -43.10
CA ALA A 360 22.35 -3.70 -43.22
C ALA A 360 21.74 -3.79 -41.83
N PHE A 361 20.60 -3.14 -41.61
CA PHE A 361 19.89 -3.22 -40.33
C PHE A 361 18.41 -2.84 -40.45
N TRP A 362 17.59 -3.48 -39.63
CA TRP A 362 16.28 -3.02 -39.22
C TRP A 362 16.37 -2.05 -38.04
N ASN A 363 15.67 -0.91 -38.11
CA ASN A 363 15.74 0.14 -37.07
C ASN A 363 14.51 0.22 -36.16
N GLY A 364 13.58 -0.74 -36.26
CA GLY A 364 12.27 -0.74 -35.57
C GLY A 364 11.11 -0.29 -36.46
N GLU A 365 11.38 0.38 -37.58
CA GLU A 365 10.36 0.91 -38.50
C GLU A 365 10.65 0.63 -39.98
N ALA A 366 11.92 0.55 -40.38
CA ALA A 366 12.37 0.39 -41.75
C ALA A 366 13.71 -0.37 -41.83
N ALA A 367 13.97 -0.97 -42.99
CA ALA A 367 15.25 -1.60 -43.30
C ALA A 367 16.18 -0.61 -44.02
N SER A 368 17.46 -0.60 -43.65
CA SER A 368 18.49 0.26 -44.24
C SER A 368 19.66 -0.56 -44.76
N PHE A 369 20.14 -0.24 -45.97
CA PHE A 369 21.13 -1.03 -46.70
C PHE A 369 22.30 -0.14 -47.15
N GLY A 370 23.51 -0.51 -46.72
CA GLY A 370 24.75 0.14 -47.17
C GLY A 370 25.28 -0.42 -48.49
N ASP A 371 26.11 0.38 -49.15
CA ASP A 371 26.73 0.04 -50.45
C ASP A 371 27.92 -0.92 -50.34
N GLY A 372 28.36 -1.24 -49.12
CA GLY A 372 29.58 -2.02 -48.89
C GLY A 372 30.86 -1.20 -49.11
N ALA A 373 32.00 -1.81 -48.78
CA ALA A 373 33.32 -1.21 -48.90
C ALA A 373 34.35 -2.25 -49.38
N GLY A 374 35.34 -1.79 -50.14
CA GLY A 374 36.42 -2.66 -50.61
C GLY A 374 35.92 -3.76 -51.54
N ASN A 375 35.90 -5.01 -51.05
CA ASN A 375 35.41 -6.17 -51.81
C ASN A 375 33.94 -6.50 -51.54
N PHE A 376 33.27 -5.81 -50.63
CA PHE A 376 31.83 -5.98 -50.38
C PHE A 376 31.04 -5.16 -51.38
N SER A 377 30.07 -5.79 -52.05
CA SER A 377 29.07 -5.11 -52.87
C SER A 377 27.84 -4.73 -52.03
N PRO A 378 26.91 -3.91 -52.56
CA PRO A 378 25.73 -3.44 -51.83
C PRO A 378 24.93 -4.57 -51.18
N LEU A 379 24.51 -4.37 -49.93
CA LEU A 379 23.90 -5.41 -49.09
C LEU A 379 22.39 -5.56 -49.32
N THR A 380 21.97 -5.61 -50.58
CA THR A 380 20.56 -5.71 -51.00
C THR A 380 20.23 -7.08 -51.60
N THR A 381 20.98 -8.14 -51.26
CA THR A 381 20.66 -9.50 -51.70
C THR A 381 19.33 -9.95 -51.09
N LEU A 382 18.67 -10.89 -51.75
CA LEU A 382 17.31 -11.30 -51.39
C LEU A 382 17.24 -11.83 -49.95
N ASP A 383 18.18 -12.69 -49.55
CA ASP A 383 18.33 -13.21 -48.20
C ASP A 383 18.60 -12.13 -47.15
N ILE A 384 19.50 -11.18 -47.41
CA ILE A 384 19.81 -10.08 -46.49
C ILE A 384 18.59 -9.15 -46.34
N CYS A 385 17.95 -8.74 -47.42
CA CYS A 385 16.75 -7.91 -47.33
C CYS A 385 15.64 -8.62 -46.54
N ALA A 386 15.40 -9.90 -46.81
CA ALA A 386 14.41 -10.70 -46.09
C ALA A 386 14.80 -10.91 -44.61
N HIS A 387 16.08 -11.06 -44.30
CA HIS A 387 16.62 -11.11 -42.93
C HIS A 387 16.28 -9.82 -42.18
N GLU A 388 16.53 -8.64 -42.77
CA GLU A 388 16.20 -7.36 -42.12
C GLU A 388 14.70 -7.20 -41.85
N TYR A 389 13.83 -7.56 -42.80
CA TYR A 389 12.38 -7.51 -42.55
C TYR A 389 11.93 -8.50 -41.48
N THR A 390 12.62 -9.63 -41.34
CA THR A 390 12.31 -10.64 -40.32
C THR A 390 12.66 -10.18 -38.91
N HIS A 391 13.64 -9.29 -38.72
CA HIS A 391 13.78 -8.59 -37.44
C HIS A 391 12.50 -7.82 -37.08
N GLY A 392 11.85 -7.20 -38.05
CA GLY A 392 10.52 -6.60 -37.87
C GLY A 392 9.46 -7.64 -37.46
N LEU A 393 9.44 -8.82 -38.08
CA LEU A 393 8.54 -9.91 -37.64
C LEU A 393 8.77 -10.26 -36.17
N THR A 394 10.03 -10.39 -35.77
CA THR A 394 10.42 -10.69 -34.39
C THR A 394 9.98 -9.58 -33.43
N ASP A 395 10.20 -8.30 -33.77
CA ASP A 395 9.79 -7.14 -32.95
C ASP A 395 8.28 -7.11 -32.68
N PHE A 396 7.47 -7.39 -33.70
CA PHE A 396 6.00 -7.37 -33.59
C PHE A 396 5.39 -8.70 -33.12
N THR A 397 6.22 -9.67 -32.71
CA THR A 397 5.75 -10.95 -32.15
C THR A 397 6.45 -11.30 -30.85
N ALA A 398 7.54 -12.07 -30.89
CA ALA A 398 8.25 -12.52 -29.69
C ALA A 398 9.00 -11.40 -28.97
N GLY A 399 9.42 -10.36 -29.68
CA GLY A 399 10.20 -9.24 -29.13
C GLY A 399 11.54 -9.68 -28.54
N LEU A 400 12.20 -10.70 -29.13
CA LEU A 400 13.44 -11.29 -28.64
C LEU A 400 14.51 -10.21 -28.42
N ILE A 401 14.98 -10.07 -27.17
CA ILE A 401 16.02 -9.11 -26.80
C ILE A 401 17.29 -9.43 -27.57
N TYR A 402 17.85 -8.41 -28.23
CA TYR A 402 19.03 -8.53 -29.09
C TYR A 402 20.35 -8.63 -28.27
N GLN A 403 20.44 -9.66 -27.42
CA GLN A 403 21.58 -9.93 -26.54
C GLN A 403 21.62 -11.43 -26.17
N ASN A 404 22.82 -12.03 -26.10
CA ASN A 404 23.07 -13.42 -25.68
C ASN A 404 22.20 -14.43 -26.48
N GLU A 405 21.62 -15.44 -25.82
CA GLU A 405 20.85 -16.50 -26.49
C GLU A 405 19.57 -15.97 -27.16
N SER A 406 18.83 -15.04 -26.51
CA SER A 406 17.63 -14.46 -27.14
C SER A 406 17.99 -13.66 -28.39
N GLY A 407 19.13 -12.97 -28.38
CA GLY A 407 19.63 -12.26 -29.57
C GLY A 407 20.14 -13.21 -30.64
N ALA A 408 20.77 -14.32 -30.25
CA ALA A 408 21.20 -15.36 -31.17
C ALA A 408 20.01 -16.04 -31.86
N LEU A 409 18.90 -16.25 -31.14
CA LEU A 409 17.63 -16.71 -31.72
C LEU A 409 17.02 -15.67 -32.67
N ASN A 410 17.07 -14.38 -32.30
CA ASN A 410 16.60 -13.28 -33.15
C ASN A 410 17.33 -13.30 -34.51
N GLU A 411 18.66 -13.39 -34.49
CA GLU A 411 19.51 -13.55 -35.67
C GLU A 411 19.21 -14.80 -36.49
N SER A 412 19.08 -15.96 -35.85
CA SER A 412 18.81 -17.20 -36.59
C SER A 412 17.42 -17.25 -37.19
N PHE A 413 16.39 -16.67 -36.56
CA PHE A 413 15.08 -16.56 -37.21
C PHE A 413 15.14 -15.68 -38.46
N SER A 414 15.91 -14.59 -38.43
CA SER A 414 16.14 -13.76 -39.60
C SER A 414 16.89 -14.49 -40.72
N ASP A 415 17.91 -15.31 -40.40
CA ASP A 415 18.57 -16.19 -41.37
C ASP A 415 17.63 -17.29 -41.93
N ILE A 416 16.81 -17.88 -41.07
CA ILE A 416 15.82 -18.92 -41.42
C ILE A 416 14.85 -18.39 -42.45
N PHE A 417 14.21 -17.25 -42.19
CA PHE A 417 13.22 -16.70 -43.10
C PHE A 417 13.88 -16.04 -44.32
N GLY A 418 15.08 -15.46 -44.18
CA GLY A 418 15.88 -15.03 -45.32
C GLY A 418 16.10 -16.17 -46.32
N THR A 419 16.56 -17.32 -45.82
CA THR A 419 16.78 -18.53 -46.64
C THR A 419 15.47 -19.12 -47.18
N ALA A 420 14.40 -19.15 -46.38
CA ALA A 420 13.12 -19.69 -46.80
C ALA A 420 12.45 -18.83 -47.90
N ILE A 421 12.60 -17.51 -47.82
CA ILE A 421 12.14 -16.55 -48.84
C ILE A 421 13.01 -16.66 -50.09
N GLU A 422 14.32 -16.84 -49.96
CA GLU A 422 15.16 -17.10 -51.12
C GLU A 422 14.77 -18.41 -51.82
N HIS A 423 14.51 -19.49 -51.07
CA HIS A 423 13.96 -20.74 -51.63
C HIS A 423 12.59 -20.53 -52.27
N PHE A 424 11.71 -19.71 -51.69
CA PHE A 424 10.41 -19.39 -52.27
C PHE A 424 10.51 -18.70 -53.64
N VAL A 425 11.52 -17.84 -53.83
CA VAL A 425 11.72 -17.10 -55.08
C VAL A 425 12.54 -17.91 -56.09
N ARG A 426 13.66 -18.52 -55.67
CA ARG A 426 14.64 -19.18 -56.53
C ARG A 426 14.39 -20.69 -56.69
N GLY A 427 13.48 -21.27 -55.92
CA GLY A 427 13.21 -22.70 -55.94
C GLY A 427 14.46 -23.51 -55.61
N GLN A 428 14.87 -24.40 -56.51
CA GLN A 428 16.04 -25.27 -56.31
C GLN A 428 17.39 -24.58 -56.55
N GLU A 429 17.40 -23.32 -57.02
CA GLU A 429 18.63 -22.55 -57.28
C GLU A 429 19.16 -21.82 -56.03
N PHE A 430 18.40 -21.81 -54.93
CA PHE A 430 18.84 -21.27 -53.64
C PHE A 430 19.99 -22.09 -53.02
N ASN A 431 20.61 -21.55 -51.97
CA ASN A 431 21.60 -22.27 -51.18
C ASN A 431 21.45 -21.97 -49.66
N TRP A 432 22.32 -22.57 -48.84
CA TRP A 432 22.28 -22.50 -47.37
C TRP A 432 23.37 -21.57 -46.80
N LEU A 433 23.78 -20.58 -47.58
CA LEU A 433 24.71 -19.52 -47.18
C LEU A 433 23.90 -18.24 -47.01
N ILE A 434 24.46 -17.32 -46.22
CA ILE A 434 23.92 -15.97 -46.07
C ILE A 434 24.94 -14.98 -46.63
N GLY A 435 24.51 -14.11 -47.54
CA GLY A 435 25.30 -13.06 -48.17
C GLY A 435 26.39 -13.56 -49.12
N GLU A 436 26.24 -14.73 -49.74
CA GLU A 436 27.26 -15.24 -50.68
C GLU A 436 27.43 -14.37 -51.93
N GLU A 437 26.40 -13.61 -52.31
CA GLU A 437 26.42 -12.76 -53.51
C GLU A 437 27.12 -11.41 -53.28
N ILE A 438 27.33 -10.98 -52.02
CA ILE A 438 27.98 -9.69 -51.70
C ILE A 438 29.52 -9.74 -51.74
N GLY A 439 30.10 -10.80 -52.29
CA GLY A 439 31.55 -11.01 -52.40
C GLY A 439 32.20 -11.75 -51.22
N ARG A 440 31.43 -12.10 -50.17
CA ARG A 440 31.85 -13.00 -49.08
C ARG A 440 30.62 -13.58 -48.38
N ASN A 441 30.58 -14.91 -48.26
CA ASN A 441 29.56 -15.58 -47.46
C ASN A 441 29.79 -15.27 -45.97
N LEU A 442 28.78 -14.68 -45.33
CA LEU A 442 28.80 -14.25 -43.94
C LEU A 442 28.66 -15.45 -43.02
N ARG A 443 27.60 -16.26 -43.24
CA ARG A 443 27.26 -17.43 -42.43
C ARG A 443 26.96 -18.64 -43.33
N SER A 444 26.90 -19.82 -42.72
CA SER A 444 26.43 -21.05 -43.37
C SER A 444 25.49 -21.79 -42.43
N MET A 445 24.24 -21.98 -42.84
CA MET A 445 23.28 -22.74 -42.03
C MET A 445 23.53 -24.24 -42.09
N SER A 446 24.06 -24.75 -43.21
CA SER A 446 24.35 -26.18 -43.39
C SER A 446 25.68 -26.64 -42.78
N ASN A 447 26.62 -25.71 -42.57
CA ASN A 447 27.90 -25.97 -41.92
C ASN A 447 28.42 -24.70 -41.20
N PRO A 448 27.83 -24.30 -40.07
CA PRO A 448 28.25 -23.12 -39.30
C PRO A 448 29.74 -23.12 -38.95
N ASN A 449 30.29 -24.29 -38.61
CA ASN A 449 31.71 -24.47 -38.28
C ASN A 449 32.66 -24.00 -39.39
N SER A 450 32.23 -24.01 -40.66
CA SER A 450 33.01 -23.45 -41.78
C SER A 450 33.24 -21.93 -41.71
N ARG A 451 32.49 -21.24 -40.85
CA ARG A 451 32.53 -19.80 -40.61
C ARG A 451 33.01 -19.43 -39.20
N ASN A 452 33.37 -20.43 -38.40
CA ASN A 452 33.66 -20.31 -36.96
C ASN A 452 32.43 -19.91 -36.13
N ASP A 453 31.25 -20.35 -36.56
CA ASP A 453 30.01 -20.29 -35.80
C ASP A 453 29.70 -21.71 -35.28
N PRO A 454 29.19 -21.89 -34.05
CA PRO A 454 28.85 -23.20 -33.51
C PRO A 454 27.67 -23.83 -34.25
N ASP A 455 27.77 -25.12 -34.58
CA ASP A 455 26.63 -25.95 -35.01
C ASP A 455 26.00 -26.76 -33.87
N THR A 456 26.68 -26.82 -32.71
CA THR A 456 26.26 -27.52 -31.50
C THR A 456 26.23 -26.56 -30.30
N TYR A 457 25.17 -26.58 -29.51
CA TYR A 457 25.01 -25.77 -28.30
C TYR A 457 26.17 -26.02 -27.31
N GLN A 458 26.89 -24.95 -26.95
CA GLN A 458 28.10 -25.02 -26.13
C GLN A 458 29.18 -25.97 -26.69
N GLY A 459 29.18 -26.20 -28.00
CA GLY A 459 30.17 -27.00 -28.73
C GLY A 459 31.38 -26.20 -29.22
N ASP A 460 32.00 -26.68 -30.29
CA ASP A 460 33.10 -25.98 -30.93
C ASP A 460 32.64 -24.61 -31.44
N PHE A 461 33.53 -23.61 -31.36
CA PHE A 461 33.27 -22.21 -31.74
C PHE A 461 32.21 -21.45 -30.92
N TRP A 462 31.67 -22.03 -29.84
CA TRP A 462 30.74 -21.36 -28.95
C TRP A 462 31.30 -20.06 -28.35
N PHE A 463 30.53 -18.98 -28.41
CA PHE A 463 30.94 -17.67 -27.91
C PHE A 463 30.39 -17.38 -26.50
N VAL A 464 31.27 -16.92 -25.59
CA VAL A 464 30.97 -16.61 -24.17
C VAL A 464 31.35 -15.18 -23.76
N GLY A 465 31.73 -14.32 -24.71
CA GLY A 465 32.16 -12.95 -24.45
C GLY A 465 31.02 -11.93 -24.43
N SER A 466 31.35 -10.65 -24.30
CA SER A 466 30.38 -9.53 -24.38
C SER A 466 30.37 -8.81 -25.74
N GLY A 467 31.33 -9.13 -26.62
CA GLY A 467 31.34 -8.61 -28.00
C GLY A 467 30.14 -9.14 -28.77
N ASP A 468 29.74 -8.43 -29.83
CA ASP A 468 28.60 -8.82 -30.67
C ASP A 468 27.32 -9.08 -29.85
N ASN A 469 27.04 -8.21 -28.88
CA ASN A 469 25.93 -8.34 -27.93
C ASN A 469 25.86 -9.70 -27.21
N GLY A 470 27.00 -10.35 -26.95
CA GLY A 470 27.01 -11.71 -26.41
C GLY A 470 27.10 -12.81 -27.48
N GLY A 471 27.58 -12.47 -28.68
CA GLY A 471 27.77 -13.39 -29.80
C GLY A 471 26.50 -13.74 -30.53
N VAL A 472 25.59 -12.77 -30.72
CA VAL A 472 24.28 -13.00 -31.35
C VAL A 472 24.43 -13.54 -32.78
N HIS A 473 25.34 -12.99 -33.58
CA HIS A 473 25.57 -13.45 -34.96
C HIS A 473 26.41 -14.74 -35.03
N ILE A 474 27.10 -15.09 -33.93
CA ILE A 474 27.95 -16.28 -33.85
C ILE A 474 27.08 -17.46 -33.41
N ASN A 475 26.48 -17.37 -32.22
CA ASN A 475 25.73 -18.47 -31.63
C ASN A 475 24.45 -18.81 -32.41
N SER A 476 23.92 -17.90 -33.25
CA SER A 476 22.82 -18.17 -34.19
C SER A 476 23.05 -19.42 -35.06
N GLY A 477 24.31 -19.78 -35.31
CA GLY A 477 24.73 -21.02 -35.97
C GLY A 477 24.03 -22.28 -35.46
N VAL A 478 23.73 -22.37 -34.14
CA VAL A 478 23.09 -23.55 -33.55
C VAL A 478 21.68 -23.76 -34.08
N GLN A 479 20.84 -22.70 -34.06
CA GLN A 479 19.48 -22.82 -34.59
C GLN A 479 19.46 -22.84 -36.12
N ASN A 480 20.43 -22.19 -36.77
CA ASN A 480 20.61 -22.28 -38.21
C ASN A 480 20.86 -23.73 -38.66
N PHE A 481 21.72 -24.47 -37.95
CA PHE A 481 21.98 -25.88 -38.21
C PHE A 481 20.78 -26.76 -37.88
N TRP A 482 20.06 -26.47 -36.79
CA TRP A 482 18.79 -27.11 -36.49
C TRP A 482 17.80 -27.00 -37.66
N PHE A 483 17.59 -25.79 -38.18
CA PHE A 483 16.64 -25.56 -39.26
C PHE A 483 17.07 -26.25 -40.57
N TYR A 484 18.37 -26.21 -40.88
CA TYR A 484 18.94 -26.97 -41.99
C TYR A 484 18.64 -28.47 -41.88
N LEU A 485 18.94 -29.08 -40.72
CA LEU A 485 18.70 -30.50 -40.49
C LEU A 485 17.21 -30.84 -40.51
N LEU A 486 16.35 -29.97 -39.98
CA LEU A 486 14.91 -30.15 -40.01
C LEU A 486 14.39 -30.16 -41.45
N ALA A 487 14.78 -29.19 -42.27
CA ALA A 487 14.33 -29.10 -43.66
C ALA A 487 14.94 -30.21 -44.55
N ASN A 488 16.24 -30.44 -44.45
CA ASN A 488 17.01 -31.25 -45.41
C ASN A 488 17.30 -32.67 -44.92
N GLY A 489 17.26 -32.91 -43.61
CA GLY A 489 17.71 -34.14 -42.98
C GLY A 489 19.24 -34.27 -42.94
N GLY A 490 19.72 -35.25 -42.18
CA GLY A 490 21.15 -35.50 -42.04
C GLY A 490 21.46 -36.57 -40.98
N SER A 491 22.72 -36.99 -40.91
CA SER A 491 23.20 -37.90 -39.87
C SER A 491 24.64 -37.57 -39.53
N GLY A 492 25.02 -37.69 -38.26
CA GLY A 492 26.36 -37.34 -37.81
C GLY A 492 26.59 -37.61 -36.33
N THR A 493 27.58 -36.93 -35.78
CA THR A 493 27.88 -36.91 -34.35
C THR A 493 28.16 -35.46 -34.00
N ASN A 494 27.44 -34.92 -33.01
CA ASN A 494 27.65 -33.54 -32.57
C ASN A 494 28.87 -33.43 -31.63
N ASP A 495 29.23 -32.21 -31.23
CA ASP A 495 30.45 -31.95 -30.46
C ASP A 495 30.44 -32.58 -29.05
N HIS A 496 29.26 -32.96 -28.56
CA HIS A 496 29.09 -33.70 -27.31
C HIS A 496 29.29 -35.22 -27.45
N GLY A 497 29.61 -35.69 -28.66
CA GLY A 497 29.81 -37.11 -28.97
C GLY A 497 28.51 -37.90 -29.14
N HIS A 498 27.37 -37.22 -29.31
CA HIS A 498 26.07 -37.86 -29.51
C HIS A 498 25.81 -38.11 -31.00
N ALA A 499 25.61 -39.38 -31.37
CA ALA A 499 25.22 -39.74 -32.73
C ALA A 499 23.75 -39.38 -32.98
N PHE A 500 23.47 -38.76 -34.12
CA PHE A 500 22.12 -38.34 -34.49
C PHE A 500 21.76 -38.76 -35.91
N GLN A 501 20.45 -38.89 -36.16
CA GLN A 501 19.87 -39.04 -37.49
C GLN A 501 18.53 -38.30 -37.56
N VAL A 502 18.39 -37.47 -38.58
CA VAL A 502 17.22 -36.61 -38.80
C VAL A 502 16.69 -36.89 -40.20
N SER A 503 15.40 -37.20 -40.28
CA SER A 503 14.67 -37.27 -41.55
C SER A 503 14.20 -35.87 -41.93
N GLY A 504 14.59 -35.36 -43.10
CA GLY A 504 14.17 -34.03 -43.54
C GLY A 504 12.68 -33.96 -43.87
N ILE A 505 12.02 -32.87 -43.48
CA ILE A 505 10.58 -32.64 -43.68
C ILE A 505 10.29 -31.63 -44.80
N GLY A 506 11.33 -31.07 -45.42
CA GLY A 506 11.22 -30.06 -46.45
C GLY A 506 11.08 -28.64 -45.91
N MET A 507 11.38 -27.66 -46.76
CA MET A 507 11.44 -26.25 -46.39
C MET A 507 10.11 -25.69 -45.87
N GLU A 508 8.99 -26.06 -46.51
CA GLU A 508 7.68 -25.49 -46.14
C GLU A 508 7.22 -25.91 -44.74
N GLU A 509 7.34 -27.20 -44.40
CA GLU A 509 6.94 -27.72 -43.08
C GLU A 509 7.90 -27.24 -41.98
N ALA A 510 9.21 -27.21 -42.27
CA ALA A 510 10.21 -26.66 -41.34
C ALA A 510 9.95 -25.17 -41.06
N ALA A 511 9.68 -24.36 -42.09
CA ALA A 511 9.38 -22.94 -41.93
C ALA A 511 8.07 -22.70 -41.17
N ALA A 512 7.07 -23.57 -41.33
CA ALA A 512 5.82 -23.49 -40.56
C ALA A 512 6.05 -23.74 -39.06
N ILE A 513 6.92 -24.69 -38.70
CA ILE A 513 7.32 -24.93 -37.30
C ILE A 513 8.06 -23.72 -36.76
N ALA A 514 9.05 -23.20 -37.49
CA ALA A 514 9.81 -22.01 -37.08
C ALA A 514 8.90 -20.77 -36.93
N TYR A 515 7.96 -20.57 -37.83
CA TYR A 515 7.02 -19.45 -37.79
C TYR A 515 6.09 -19.52 -36.60
N ARG A 516 5.50 -20.69 -36.32
CA ARG A 516 4.64 -20.86 -35.14
C ARG A 516 5.44 -20.72 -33.85
N ASN A 517 6.65 -21.26 -33.80
CA ASN A 517 7.56 -21.13 -32.66
C ASN A 517 7.78 -19.63 -32.33
N LEU A 518 8.26 -18.86 -33.30
CA LEU A 518 8.53 -17.42 -33.16
C LEU A 518 7.27 -16.61 -32.84
N THR A 519 6.17 -16.82 -33.57
CA THR A 519 5.04 -15.89 -33.54
C THR A 519 3.96 -16.18 -32.50
N VAL A 520 3.98 -17.39 -31.90
CA VAL A 520 2.95 -17.81 -30.93
C VAL A 520 3.51 -17.99 -29.53
N TYR A 521 4.75 -18.46 -29.39
CA TYR A 521 5.24 -18.95 -28.10
C TYR A 521 6.44 -18.19 -27.53
N LEU A 522 7.41 -17.84 -28.36
CA LEU A 522 8.62 -17.20 -27.86
C LEU A 522 8.34 -15.80 -27.29
N THR A 523 9.15 -15.42 -26.31
CA THR A 523 9.02 -14.18 -25.55
C THR A 523 10.36 -13.45 -25.51
N PRO A 524 10.44 -12.20 -25.03
CA PRO A 524 11.66 -11.39 -25.16
C PRO A 524 12.95 -12.00 -24.58
N THR A 525 12.85 -12.84 -23.55
CA THR A 525 14.00 -13.45 -22.87
C THR A 525 14.23 -14.92 -23.24
N SER A 526 13.50 -15.45 -24.24
CA SER A 526 13.56 -16.87 -24.55
C SER A 526 14.96 -17.33 -24.97
N ASP A 527 15.32 -18.53 -24.52
CA ASP A 527 16.64 -19.15 -24.73
C ASP A 527 16.56 -20.40 -25.64
N TYR A 528 17.67 -21.12 -25.86
CA TYR A 528 17.63 -22.31 -26.72
C TYR A 528 16.74 -23.45 -26.19
N ALA A 529 16.55 -23.56 -24.86
CA ALA A 529 15.68 -24.56 -24.27
C ALA A 529 14.21 -24.22 -24.54
N ASP A 530 13.83 -22.95 -24.43
CA ASP A 530 12.50 -22.46 -24.83
C ASP A 530 12.26 -22.67 -26.32
N ALA A 531 13.22 -22.26 -27.17
CA ALA A 531 13.14 -22.42 -28.62
C ALA A 531 12.97 -23.88 -29.04
N ARG A 532 13.63 -24.81 -28.33
CA ARG A 532 13.42 -26.25 -28.52
C ARG A 532 12.01 -26.66 -28.12
N PHE A 533 11.61 -26.37 -26.89
CA PHE A 533 10.33 -26.84 -26.34
C PHE A 533 9.16 -26.38 -27.21
N PHE A 534 9.16 -25.11 -27.61
CA PHE A 534 8.09 -24.53 -28.42
C PHE A 534 8.17 -24.91 -29.91
N ALA A 535 9.34 -25.28 -30.43
CA ALA A 535 9.43 -25.93 -31.74
C ALA A 535 8.81 -27.34 -31.73
N ASP A 536 9.09 -28.13 -30.69
CA ASP A 536 8.52 -29.47 -30.51
C ASP A 536 6.99 -29.37 -30.36
N LEU A 537 6.49 -28.43 -29.56
CA LEU A 537 5.06 -28.13 -29.43
C LEU A 537 4.44 -27.67 -30.76
N SER A 538 5.10 -26.76 -31.47
CA SER A 538 4.62 -26.27 -32.77
C SER A 538 4.50 -27.39 -33.80
N ALA A 539 5.49 -28.29 -33.85
CA ALA A 539 5.45 -29.47 -34.71
C ALA A 539 4.31 -30.42 -34.32
N ALA A 540 4.13 -30.66 -33.02
CA ALA A 540 3.06 -31.51 -32.50
C ALA A 540 1.66 -30.94 -32.80
N GLU A 541 1.45 -29.64 -32.68
CA GLU A 541 0.15 -29.02 -32.97
C GLU A 541 -0.16 -28.92 -34.46
N LEU A 542 0.85 -28.65 -35.29
CA LEU A 542 0.68 -28.55 -36.75
C LEU A 542 0.46 -29.92 -37.40
N PHE A 543 1.17 -30.95 -36.94
CA PHE A 543 1.26 -32.23 -37.65
C PHE A 543 0.87 -33.45 -36.79
N GLY A 544 0.72 -33.28 -35.47
CA GLY A 544 0.52 -34.35 -34.50
C GLY A 544 1.83 -34.73 -33.80
N ALA A 545 1.77 -35.06 -32.51
CA ALA A 545 2.97 -35.27 -31.69
C ALA A 545 3.79 -36.54 -32.04
N CYS A 546 3.17 -37.46 -32.81
CA CYS A 546 3.77 -38.70 -33.31
C CYS A 546 4.07 -38.65 -34.81
N SER A 547 3.97 -37.47 -35.39
CA SER A 547 4.24 -37.29 -36.81
C SER A 547 5.75 -37.37 -37.09
N PRO A 548 6.14 -37.77 -38.31
CA PRO A 548 7.53 -37.64 -38.76
C PRO A 548 8.10 -36.23 -38.57
N GLN A 549 7.25 -35.20 -38.61
CA GLN A 549 7.61 -33.80 -38.39
C GLN A 549 7.99 -33.51 -36.94
N ALA A 550 7.21 -34.00 -35.97
CA ALA A 550 7.54 -33.88 -34.55
C ALA A 550 8.82 -34.65 -34.20
N GLU A 551 8.99 -35.86 -34.76
CA GLU A 551 10.23 -36.63 -34.60
C GLU A 551 11.45 -35.90 -35.18
N ALA A 552 11.35 -35.42 -36.42
CA ALA A 552 12.43 -34.70 -37.10
C ALA A 552 12.80 -33.41 -36.36
N CYS A 553 11.81 -32.65 -35.87
CA CYS A 553 12.03 -31.42 -35.10
C CYS A 553 12.87 -31.69 -33.84
N ALA A 554 12.44 -32.65 -33.02
CA ALA A 554 13.11 -33.01 -31.78
C ALA A 554 14.51 -33.61 -32.03
N ASN A 555 14.66 -34.44 -33.06
CA ASN A 555 15.95 -35.02 -33.43
C ASN A 555 16.91 -34.00 -34.04
N ALA A 556 16.41 -32.98 -34.76
CA ALA A 556 17.23 -31.87 -35.24
C ALA A 556 17.79 -31.05 -34.06
N TRP A 557 16.97 -30.79 -33.03
CA TRP A 557 17.45 -30.05 -31.85
C TRP A 557 18.45 -30.89 -31.05
N TYR A 558 18.19 -32.20 -30.92
CA TYR A 558 19.15 -33.14 -30.35
C TYR A 558 20.49 -33.13 -31.10
N ALA A 559 20.44 -33.09 -32.43
CA ALA A 559 21.63 -32.96 -33.26
C ALA A 559 22.39 -31.66 -32.97
N ALA A 560 21.67 -30.54 -32.85
CA ALA A 560 22.22 -29.23 -32.46
C ALA A 560 22.64 -29.14 -30.98
N GLY A 561 22.59 -30.23 -30.21
CA GLY A 561 23.09 -30.29 -28.83
C GLY A 561 22.12 -29.77 -27.75
N VAL A 562 20.88 -29.45 -28.10
CA VAL A 562 19.86 -28.96 -27.17
C VAL A 562 18.88 -30.09 -26.90
N GLY A 563 18.76 -30.55 -25.65
CA GLY A 563 17.77 -31.57 -25.20
C GLY A 563 18.06 -33.03 -25.60
N GLN A 564 17.07 -33.92 -25.47
CA GLN A 564 17.19 -35.38 -25.73
C GLN A 564 16.70 -35.80 -27.12
N ALA A 565 17.09 -36.98 -27.61
CA ALA A 565 16.54 -37.54 -28.85
C ALA A 565 15.03 -37.85 -28.70
N TYR A 566 14.30 -37.79 -29.80
CA TYR A 566 12.88 -38.12 -29.83
C TYR A 566 12.62 -39.56 -29.35
N ARG A 567 11.53 -39.75 -28.61
CA ARG A 567 11.05 -41.08 -28.20
C ARG A 567 9.63 -41.28 -28.73
N PRO A 568 9.37 -42.34 -29.52
CA PRO A 568 8.05 -42.61 -30.11
C PRO A 568 7.11 -43.30 -29.11
N GLU A 569 7.02 -42.78 -27.90
CA GLU A 569 6.12 -43.28 -26.85
C GLU A 569 5.34 -42.11 -26.24
N VAL A 570 4.04 -42.32 -26.00
CA VAL A 570 3.25 -41.40 -25.18
C VAL A 570 3.61 -41.62 -23.73
N LEU A 571 3.83 -40.53 -23.01
CA LEU A 571 4.09 -40.59 -21.57
C LEU A 571 3.08 -39.69 -20.87
N ALA A 572 2.24 -40.28 -20.04
CA ALA A 572 1.27 -39.58 -19.23
C ALA A 572 1.99 -38.82 -18.11
N GLY A 573 1.73 -37.52 -18.02
CA GLY A 573 2.32 -36.64 -17.04
C GLY A 573 1.35 -35.54 -16.65
N PHE A 574 1.25 -35.25 -15.36
CA PHE A 574 0.53 -34.07 -14.90
C PHE A 574 1.07 -33.55 -13.57
N LEU A 575 0.78 -32.28 -13.33
CA LEU A 575 0.90 -31.59 -12.07
C LEU A 575 -0.49 -31.08 -11.65
N ALA A 576 -0.69 -30.79 -10.37
CA ALA A 576 -1.88 -30.11 -9.91
C ALA A 576 -1.61 -29.28 -8.67
N THR A 577 -2.47 -28.29 -8.44
CA THR A 577 -2.36 -27.40 -7.29
C THR A 577 -3.72 -26.72 -7.00
N PRO A 578 -4.09 -26.53 -5.72
CA PRO A 578 -3.44 -27.11 -4.55
C PRO A 578 -3.69 -28.64 -4.48
N LEU A 579 -2.79 -29.39 -3.83
CA LEU A 579 -2.93 -30.86 -3.65
C LEU A 579 -3.63 -31.26 -2.36
N THR A 580 -3.70 -30.35 -1.39
CA THR A 580 -4.30 -30.61 -0.08
C THR A 580 -5.12 -29.43 0.38
N ASP A 581 -6.23 -29.70 1.07
CA ASP A 581 -7.00 -28.69 1.79
C ASP A 581 -7.70 -29.34 3.00
N CYS A 582 -8.12 -28.51 3.94
CA CYS A 582 -8.72 -28.98 5.19
C CYS A 582 -10.22 -29.30 5.06
N LYS A 583 -10.88 -28.79 4.02
CA LYS A 583 -12.34 -28.88 3.83
C LYS A 583 -12.72 -28.80 2.36
N ALA A 584 -13.88 -29.37 2.04
CA ALA A 584 -14.52 -29.20 0.73
C ALA A 584 -15.59 -28.07 0.78
N PRO A 585 -15.92 -27.40 -0.33
CA PRO A 585 -15.42 -27.65 -1.69
C PRO A 585 -14.01 -27.09 -1.92
N MET A 586 -13.12 -27.91 -2.51
CA MET A 586 -11.75 -27.53 -2.88
C MET A 586 -11.63 -27.50 -4.39
N LYS A 587 -11.15 -26.39 -4.95
CA LYS A 587 -10.91 -26.22 -6.39
C LYS A 587 -9.44 -26.50 -6.70
N VAL A 588 -9.17 -27.43 -7.60
CA VAL A 588 -7.82 -27.88 -8.00
C VAL A 588 -7.64 -27.66 -9.50
N ALA A 589 -6.57 -26.97 -9.87
CA ALA A 589 -6.16 -26.82 -11.26
C ALA A 589 -5.15 -27.92 -11.62
N PHE A 590 -5.35 -28.55 -12.77
CA PHE A 590 -4.47 -29.59 -13.29
C PHE A 590 -3.72 -29.10 -14.53
N THR A 591 -2.41 -29.33 -14.54
CA THR A 591 -1.53 -29.02 -15.67
C THR A 591 -1.09 -30.32 -16.32
N ASN A 592 -1.46 -30.54 -17.57
CA ASN A 592 -0.93 -31.63 -18.35
C ASN A 592 0.56 -31.39 -18.67
N THR A 593 1.41 -32.38 -18.36
CA THR A 593 2.83 -32.45 -18.75
C THR A 593 3.12 -33.67 -19.62
N SER A 594 2.08 -34.33 -20.13
CA SER A 594 2.22 -35.54 -20.94
C SER A 594 2.98 -35.27 -22.23
N LEU A 595 3.86 -36.20 -22.59
CA LEU A 595 4.62 -36.17 -23.84
C LEU A 595 3.88 -36.97 -24.92
N ASN A 596 3.90 -36.45 -26.14
CA ASN A 596 3.34 -37.09 -27.33
C ASN A 596 1.82 -37.40 -27.29
N ALA A 597 1.05 -36.72 -26.42
CA ALA A 597 -0.38 -36.93 -26.24
C ALA A 597 -1.25 -36.01 -27.14
N ASN A 598 -2.27 -36.57 -27.80
CA ASN A 598 -3.22 -35.84 -28.65
C ASN A 598 -4.60 -35.67 -28.00
N SER A 599 -4.96 -36.54 -27.06
CA SER A 599 -6.20 -36.45 -26.30
C SER A 599 -6.00 -36.88 -24.85
N PHE A 600 -6.79 -36.28 -23.97
CA PHE A 600 -6.66 -36.39 -22.52
C PHE A 600 -7.99 -36.89 -21.96
N THR A 601 -7.93 -37.83 -21.04
CA THR A 601 -9.07 -38.25 -20.25
C THR A 601 -8.65 -38.29 -18.80
N TRP A 602 -9.16 -37.32 -18.05
CA TRP A 602 -8.96 -37.19 -16.61
C TRP A 602 -10.05 -37.91 -15.86
N ASP A 603 -9.67 -38.69 -14.86
CA ASP A 603 -10.53 -39.16 -13.78
C ASP A 603 -9.99 -38.58 -12.48
N PHE A 604 -10.78 -37.74 -11.83
CA PHE A 604 -10.37 -37.06 -10.60
C PHE A 604 -10.53 -37.95 -9.36
N GLY A 605 -11.05 -39.17 -9.49
CA GLY A 605 -11.20 -40.13 -8.39
C GLY A 605 -12.41 -39.88 -7.50
N ASP A 606 -13.23 -38.85 -7.78
CA ASP A 606 -14.51 -38.57 -7.11
C ASP A 606 -15.74 -38.92 -7.98
N GLY A 607 -15.50 -39.57 -9.13
CA GLY A 607 -16.51 -39.93 -10.12
C GLY A 607 -16.77 -38.87 -11.19
N GLN A 608 -16.04 -37.74 -11.17
CA GLN A 608 -16.04 -36.74 -12.22
C GLN A 608 -14.82 -36.89 -13.14
N SER A 609 -14.96 -36.42 -14.38
CA SER A 609 -13.96 -36.54 -15.43
C SER A 609 -13.88 -35.28 -16.29
N SER A 610 -12.76 -35.07 -16.96
CA SER A 610 -12.61 -34.02 -17.98
C SER A 610 -11.82 -34.52 -19.19
N ASN A 611 -12.02 -33.88 -20.34
CA ASN A 611 -11.20 -34.05 -21.53
C ASN A 611 -10.43 -32.77 -21.91
N GLU A 612 -10.49 -31.75 -21.05
CA GLU A 612 -9.73 -30.51 -21.25
C GLU A 612 -8.23 -30.78 -21.02
N ILE A 613 -7.38 -30.02 -21.72
CA ILE A 613 -5.91 -30.12 -21.58
C ILE A 613 -5.46 -29.60 -20.19
N PHE A 614 -6.11 -28.52 -19.72
CA PHE A 614 -5.84 -27.88 -18.43
C PHE A 614 -7.14 -27.76 -17.61
N PRO A 615 -7.71 -28.88 -17.11
CA PRO A 615 -8.98 -28.82 -16.43
C PRO A 615 -8.83 -28.20 -15.05
N VAL A 616 -9.90 -27.53 -14.61
CA VAL A 616 -10.04 -27.11 -13.22
C VAL A 616 -11.23 -27.84 -12.62
N HIS A 617 -10.98 -28.62 -11.56
CA HIS A 617 -11.98 -29.46 -10.92
C HIS A 617 -12.28 -29.01 -9.50
N THR A 618 -13.53 -29.15 -9.06
CA THR A 618 -13.94 -28.83 -7.70
C THR A 618 -14.44 -30.08 -6.98
N TYR A 619 -13.65 -30.57 -6.03
CA TYR A 619 -14.00 -31.68 -5.14
C TYR A 619 -15.00 -31.22 -4.09
N GLN A 620 -16.17 -31.87 -4.02
CA GLN A 620 -17.30 -31.44 -3.19
C GLN A 620 -17.33 -32.10 -1.80
N SER A 621 -16.42 -33.01 -1.49
CA SER A 621 -16.40 -33.73 -0.21
C SER A 621 -14.97 -33.96 0.28
N GLU A 622 -14.82 -34.26 1.57
CA GLU A 622 -13.56 -34.72 2.12
C GLU A 622 -13.22 -36.12 1.57
N GLY A 623 -11.94 -36.38 1.34
CA GLY A 623 -11.47 -37.63 0.78
C GLY A 623 -10.04 -37.55 0.26
N SER A 624 -9.43 -38.73 0.12
CA SER A 624 -8.16 -38.91 -0.59
C SER A 624 -8.46 -39.43 -2.00
N TYR A 625 -8.24 -38.60 -2.98
CA TYR A 625 -8.59 -38.82 -4.38
C TYR A 625 -7.38 -39.29 -5.19
N THR A 626 -7.55 -40.38 -5.91
CA THR A 626 -6.57 -40.85 -6.89
C THR A 626 -6.88 -40.17 -8.21
N VAL A 627 -5.94 -39.40 -8.72
CA VAL A 627 -6.10 -38.75 -10.03
C VAL A 627 -5.46 -39.63 -11.08
N THR A 628 -6.21 -39.91 -12.14
CA THR A 628 -5.74 -40.67 -13.29
C THR A 628 -5.83 -39.80 -14.54
N LEU A 629 -4.71 -39.68 -15.24
CA LEU A 629 -4.68 -39.13 -16.58
C LEU A 629 -4.39 -40.28 -17.56
N THR A 630 -5.35 -40.54 -18.45
CA THR A 630 -5.13 -41.38 -19.62
C THR A 630 -4.87 -40.47 -20.81
N VAL A 631 -3.78 -40.72 -21.52
CA VAL A 631 -3.43 -40.00 -22.75
C VAL A 631 -3.26 -40.94 -23.91
N GLU A 632 -3.76 -40.52 -25.07
CA GLU A 632 -3.64 -41.22 -26.33
C GLU A 632 -2.88 -40.32 -27.32
N GLY A 633 -1.79 -40.83 -27.89
CA GLY A 633 -1.00 -40.15 -28.93
C GLY A 633 -1.27 -40.66 -30.35
N GLY A 634 -2.31 -41.47 -30.54
CA GLY A 634 -2.57 -42.11 -31.83
C GLY A 634 -1.52 -43.19 -32.14
N GLU A 635 -0.60 -42.94 -33.07
CA GLU A 635 0.39 -43.94 -33.50
C GLU A 635 1.45 -44.24 -32.43
N CYS A 636 1.73 -43.33 -31.49
CA CYS A 636 2.60 -43.60 -30.33
C CYS A 636 1.91 -44.45 -29.24
N GLY A 637 0.66 -44.89 -29.46
CA GLY A 637 -0.13 -45.63 -28.49
C GLY A 637 -0.69 -44.74 -27.39
N SER A 638 -0.86 -45.32 -26.20
CA SER A 638 -1.37 -44.63 -25.03
C SER A 638 -0.62 -44.98 -23.77
N ASP A 639 -0.71 -44.04 -22.84
CA ASP A 639 -0.16 -44.20 -21.51
C ASP A 639 -1.16 -43.71 -20.47
N VAL A 640 -1.04 -44.28 -19.26
CA VAL A 640 -1.92 -44.00 -18.14
C VAL A 640 -1.08 -43.73 -16.92
N LEU A 641 -1.17 -42.51 -16.40
CA LEU A 641 -0.60 -42.15 -15.11
C LEU A 641 -1.71 -42.06 -14.08
N SER A 642 -1.67 -42.96 -13.09
CA SER A 642 -2.52 -42.89 -11.89
C SER A 642 -1.65 -42.55 -10.68
N VAL A 643 -1.91 -41.40 -10.06
CA VAL A 643 -1.24 -41.01 -8.82
C VAL A 643 -2.21 -41.20 -7.67
N GLN A 644 -1.91 -42.16 -6.79
CA GLN A 644 -2.76 -42.48 -5.65
C GLN A 644 -2.71 -41.38 -4.60
N SER A 645 -3.87 -41.09 -3.99
CA SER A 645 -3.99 -40.08 -2.92
C SER A 645 -3.39 -38.73 -3.30
N PHE A 646 -3.52 -38.37 -4.58
CA PHE A 646 -2.86 -37.19 -5.15
C PHE A 646 -3.50 -35.89 -4.68
N VAL A 647 -4.82 -35.85 -4.61
CA VAL A 647 -5.55 -34.77 -3.94
C VAL A 647 -6.08 -35.29 -2.62
N ASN A 648 -5.75 -34.63 -1.51
CA ASN A 648 -6.18 -35.06 -0.19
C ASN A 648 -6.91 -33.91 0.55
N ILE A 649 -8.21 -34.09 0.73
CA ILE A 649 -9.06 -33.17 1.47
C ILE A 649 -9.41 -33.83 2.80
N SER A 650 -8.84 -33.32 3.87
CA SER A 650 -9.00 -33.91 5.20
C SER A 650 -8.90 -32.81 6.23
N ALA A 651 -9.76 -32.87 7.25
CA ALA A 651 -9.68 -31.98 8.41
C ALA A 651 -8.31 -31.99 9.13
N ASP A 652 -7.45 -32.98 8.87
CA ASP A 652 -6.10 -33.10 9.40
C ASP A 652 -5.04 -32.35 8.56
N GLN A 653 -5.41 -31.73 7.43
CA GLN A 653 -4.53 -30.90 6.59
C GLN A 653 -4.73 -29.40 6.90
N PRO A 654 -3.70 -28.56 6.73
CA PRO A 654 -3.82 -27.11 6.87
C PRO A 654 -4.75 -26.50 5.81
N CYS A 655 -5.68 -25.63 6.22
CA CYS A 655 -6.63 -24.97 5.32
C CYS A 655 -5.94 -23.97 4.39
N VAL A 656 -6.31 -23.95 3.12
CA VAL A 656 -5.93 -22.85 2.21
C VAL A 656 -6.89 -21.68 2.38
N VAL A 657 -6.33 -20.48 2.54
CA VAL A 657 -7.05 -19.22 2.76
C VAL A 657 -6.51 -18.17 1.81
N LEU A 658 -7.39 -17.34 1.26
CA LEU A 658 -7.03 -16.14 0.52
C LEU A 658 -7.19 -14.93 1.42
N LEU A 659 -6.30 -13.95 1.30
CA LEU A 659 -6.42 -12.68 2.01
C LEU A 659 -7.60 -11.89 1.40
N SER A 660 -8.80 -12.03 1.97
CA SER A 660 -10.01 -11.37 1.49
C SER A 660 -10.92 -10.93 2.64
N ASP A 661 -11.77 -9.94 2.37
CA ASP A 661 -12.72 -9.43 3.37
C ASP A 661 -13.91 -10.38 3.62
N ASP A 662 -14.07 -11.44 2.82
CA ASP A 662 -15.15 -12.43 2.97
C ASP A 662 -14.90 -13.37 4.16
N THR A 663 -13.64 -13.61 4.49
CA THR A 663 -13.23 -14.42 5.66
C THR A 663 -12.20 -13.67 6.51
N PRO A 664 -12.62 -12.59 7.18
CA PRO A 664 -11.71 -11.63 7.80
C PRO A 664 -11.04 -12.16 9.08
N VAL A 665 -11.48 -13.32 9.62
CA VAL A 665 -10.87 -13.92 10.81
C VAL A 665 -10.71 -15.43 10.64
N GLN A 666 -9.48 -15.93 10.83
CA GLN A 666 -9.15 -17.36 10.83
C GLN A 666 -8.82 -17.83 12.24
N THR A 667 -9.45 -18.91 12.69
CA THR A 667 -9.28 -19.45 14.06
C THR A 667 -8.49 -20.75 14.11
N ALA A 668 -8.04 -21.26 12.97
CA ALA A 668 -7.20 -22.46 12.89
C ALA A 668 -5.76 -22.15 13.29
N CYS A 669 -5.12 -23.06 14.03
CA CYS A 669 -3.76 -22.88 14.51
C CYS A 669 -2.70 -23.04 13.42
N GLU A 670 -3.07 -23.64 12.29
CA GLU A 670 -2.22 -23.70 11.11
C GLU A 670 -3.04 -23.55 9.83
N GLY A 671 -2.37 -23.13 8.77
CA GLY A 671 -2.94 -23.02 7.44
C GLY A 671 -1.99 -22.39 6.44
N LEU A 672 -2.45 -22.29 5.20
CA LEU A 672 -1.76 -21.62 4.09
C LEU A 672 -2.54 -20.37 3.72
N LEU A 673 -1.88 -19.22 3.68
CA LEU A 673 -2.47 -17.94 3.31
C LEU A 673 -1.78 -17.42 2.05
N TYR A 674 -2.58 -17.12 1.04
CA TYR A 674 -2.12 -16.43 -0.17
C TYR A 674 -2.68 -15.01 -0.21
N ASP A 675 -2.09 -14.19 -1.07
CA ASP A 675 -2.64 -12.88 -1.43
C ASP A 675 -4.02 -13.00 -2.11
N THR A 676 -4.58 -11.85 -2.50
CA THR A 676 -5.90 -11.69 -3.10
C THR A 676 -6.06 -12.33 -4.49
N GLY A 677 -4.99 -12.48 -5.26
CA GLY A 677 -4.95 -13.21 -6.54
C GLY A 677 -4.88 -14.72 -6.34
N GLY A 678 -4.41 -15.13 -5.16
CA GLY A 678 -4.23 -16.54 -4.82
C GLY A 678 -3.02 -17.14 -5.52
N PRO A 679 -2.87 -18.48 -5.50
CA PRO A 679 -1.64 -19.14 -5.95
C PRO A 679 -1.35 -19.08 -7.46
N PHE A 680 -2.23 -18.52 -8.30
CA PHE A 680 -2.18 -18.66 -9.76
C PHE A 680 -2.26 -17.36 -10.54
N GLU A 681 -2.69 -16.29 -9.89
CA GLU A 681 -2.91 -15.01 -10.52
C GLU A 681 -2.13 -13.99 -9.72
N ASN A 682 -1.57 -13.00 -10.41
CA ASN A 682 -1.05 -11.84 -9.72
C ASN A 682 -2.16 -11.22 -8.85
N TYR A 683 -1.76 -10.63 -7.72
CA TYR A 683 -2.73 -9.91 -6.93
C TYR A 683 -3.39 -8.80 -7.77
N PRO A 684 -4.70 -8.54 -7.66
CA PRO A 684 -5.32 -7.50 -8.47
C PRO A 684 -4.85 -6.10 -8.07
N ASP A 685 -5.06 -5.12 -8.97
CA ASP A 685 -4.86 -3.70 -8.68
C ASP A 685 -5.99 -3.17 -7.75
N GLU A 686 -5.73 -2.03 -7.11
CA GLU A 686 -6.65 -1.28 -6.23
C GLU A 686 -7.18 -2.08 -5.03
N GLN A 687 -6.40 -3.01 -4.49
CA GLN A 687 -6.81 -3.85 -3.38
C GLN A 687 -6.51 -3.18 -2.05
N ASN A 688 -7.38 -3.42 -1.07
CA ASN A 688 -7.17 -2.99 0.30
C ASN A 688 -7.90 -3.93 1.26
N HIS A 689 -7.41 -5.17 1.35
CA HIS A 689 -8.06 -6.24 2.09
C HIS A 689 -7.37 -6.50 3.42
N VAL A 690 -8.14 -6.94 4.41
CA VAL A 690 -7.65 -7.21 5.77
C VAL A 690 -8.09 -8.58 6.23
N LEU A 691 -7.16 -9.36 6.78
CA LEU A 691 -7.42 -10.67 7.37
C LEU A 691 -6.69 -10.82 8.70
N THR A 692 -7.38 -11.33 9.71
CA THR A 692 -6.85 -11.59 11.04
C THR A 692 -6.71 -13.09 11.26
N LEU A 693 -5.52 -13.55 11.61
CA LEU A 693 -5.30 -14.88 12.18
C LEU A 693 -5.44 -14.75 13.70
N ALA A 694 -6.47 -15.34 14.28
CA ALA A 694 -6.73 -15.34 15.72
C ALA A 694 -7.10 -16.75 16.21
N PRO A 695 -6.15 -17.70 16.20
CA PRO A 695 -6.42 -19.06 16.64
C PRO A 695 -6.76 -19.09 18.12
N GLN A 696 -7.73 -19.94 18.48
CA GLN A 696 -8.19 -20.00 19.86
C GLN A 696 -7.08 -20.49 20.78
N HIS A 697 -6.78 -19.72 21.84
CA HIS A 697 -5.77 -20.05 22.86
C HIS A 697 -4.31 -19.99 22.40
N ALA A 698 -4.05 -19.55 21.17
CA ALA A 698 -2.69 -19.25 20.73
C ALA A 698 -2.07 -18.14 21.58
N HIS A 699 -0.76 -18.23 21.78
CA HIS A 699 0.03 -17.16 22.43
C HIS A 699 1.19 -16.67 21.57
N GLU A 700 1.46 -17.39 20.49
CA GLU A 700 2.45 -17.04 19.49
C GLU A 700 1.92 -17.52 18.15
N ILE A 701 2.11 -16.71 17.11
CA ILE A 701 1.83 -17.05 15.72
C ILE A 701 3.11 -16.83 14.92
N THR A 702 3.51 -17.86 14.17
CA THR A 702 4.63 -17.81 13.25
C THR A 702 4.09 -17.74 11.82
N LEU A 703 4.61 -16.80 11.03
CA LEU A 703 4.38 -16.66 9.61
C LEU A 703 5.66 -17.07 8.87
N GLU A 704 5.56 -18.04 7.97
CA GLU A 704 6.66 -18.54 7.15
C GLU A 704 6.34 -18.27 5.68
N PHE A 705 7.01 -17.29 5.09
CA PHE A 705 6.84 -16.91 3.70
C PHE A 705 7.67 -17.81 2.79
N SER A 706 7.04 -18.37 1.77
CA SER A 706 7.71 -19.10 0.69
C SER A 706 7.85 -18.27 -0.57
N GLU A 707 6.97 -17.29 -0.78
CA GLU A 707 6.96 -16.41 -1.95
C GLU A 707 6.60 -14.99 -1.52
N PHE A 708 7.21 -14.00 -2.16
CA PHE A 708 6.92 -12.58 -1.96
C PHE A 708 7.35 -11.77 -3.19
N ASP A 709 6.41 -11.08 -3.83
CA ASP A 709 6.59 -10.29 -5.03
C ASP A 709 5.51 -9.20 -5.11
N PHE A 710 5.83 -8.02 -4.56
CA PHE A 710 5.00 -6.82 -4.57
C PHE A 710 5.71 -5.69 -5.32
N GLU A 711 4.98 -4.79 -5.99
CA GLU A 711 5.58 -3.61 -6.62
C GLU A 711 6.34 -2.74 -5.61
N TRP A 712 7.65 -2.57 -5.85
CA TRP A 712 8.57 -1.82 -5.00
C TRP A 712 8.05 -0.41 -4.66
N ASP A 713 7.78 -0.18 -3.37
CA ASP A 713 7.37 1.10 -2.78
C ASP A 713 5.96 1.62 -3.18
N TYR A 714 5.18 0.83 -3.90
CA TYR A 714 3.80 1.19 -4.28
C TYR A 714 2.78 0.24 -3.68
N ASP A 715 3.09 -1.06 -3.68
CA ASP A 715 2.25 -2.10 -3.13
C ASP A 715 2.86 -2.70 -1.87
N TYR A 716 1.99 -3.06 -0.93
CA TYR A 716 2.42 -3.38 0.42
C TYR A 716 1.63 -4.51 1.07
N LEU A 717 2.37 -5.38 1.75
CA LEU A 717 1.84 -6.19 2.84
C LEU A 717 2.18 -5.53 4.17
N TYR A 718 1.15 -5.17 4.93
CA TYR A 718 1.27 -4.70 6.31
C TYR A 718 0.94 -5.84 7.26
N ILE A 719 1.74 -5.98 8.32
CA ILE A 719 1.53 -6.96 9.37
C ILE A 719 1.39 -6.23 10.70
N TYR A 720 0.26 -6.40 11.38
CA TYR A 720 -0.08 -5.80 12.66
C TYR A 720 -0.22 -6.87 13.73
N GLU A 721 0.30 -6.59 14.92
CA GLU A 721 0.06 -7.41 16.10
C GLU A 721 -1.33 -7.15 16.66
N GLY A 722 -2.12 -8.21 16.86
CA GLY A 722 -3.47 -8.13 17.44
C GLY A 722 -4.58 -8.39 16.43
N THR A 723 -5.81 -8.06 16.82
CA THR A 723 -7.04 -8.45 16.11
C THR A 723 -7.49 -7.48 15.02
N ASP A 724 -6.81 -6.34 14.86
CA ASP A 724 -7.14 -5.36 13.83
C ASP A 724 -5.91 -4.49 13.47
N THR A 725 -6.11 -3.54 12.54
CA THR A 725 -5.06 -2.63 12.03
C THR A 725 -4.74 -1.46 12.97
N THR A 726 -5.35 -1.38 14.16
CA THR A 726 -4.98 -0.40 15.20
C THR A 726 -3.86 -0.92 16.11
N GLY A 727 -3.56 -2.22 16.02
CA GLY A 727 -2.45 -2.87 16.68
C GLY A 727 -1.07 -2.34 16.25
N ARG A 728 -0.02 -2.76 16.97
CA ARG A 728 1.36 -2.38 16.66
C ARG A 728 1.74 -2.91 15.28
N LEU A 729 2.17 -2.03 14.36
CA LEU A 729 2.71 -2.42 13.07
C LEU A 729 4.03 -3.16 13.28
N ILE A 730 4.07 -4.44 12.93
CA ILE A 730 5.27 -5.29 12.96
C ILE A 730 6.17 -4.93 11.77
N GLY A 731 5.59 -4.80 10.57
CA GLY A 731 6.34 -4.43 9.38
C GLY A 731 5.47 -4.06 8.20
N ARG A 732 6.09 -3.37 7.25
CA ARG A 732 5.52 -2.99 5.95
C ARG A 732 6.50 -3.45 4.88
N TYR A 733 6.07 -4.39 4.05
CA TYR A 733 6.91 -5.10 3.10
C TYR A 733 6.46 -4.85 1.67
N THR A 734 7.43 -4.81 0.75
CA THR A 734 7.28 -4.55 -0.69
C THR A 734 8.48 -5.18 -1.43
N GLY A 735 8.44 -5.28 -2.76
CA GLY A 735 9.49 -5.88 -3.56
C GLY A 735 9.47 -7.40 -3.58
N THR A 736 10.61 -8.02 -3.93
CA THR A 736 10.76 -9.46 -4.14
C THR A 736 11.50 -10.20 -3.03
N LEU A 737 11.94 -9.48 -1.98
CA LEU A 737 12.64 -10.09 -0.85
C LEU A 737 11.62 -10.60 0.17
N LEU A 738 11.83 -11.82 0.65
CA LEU A 738 10.98 -12.39 1.69
C LEU A 738 11.02 -11.51 2.97
N PRO A 739 9.86 -11.21 3.58
CA PRO A 739 9.78 -10.49 4.85
C PRO A 739 10.63 -11.16 5.95
N GLU A 740 11.56 -10.42 6.58
CA GLU A 740 12.46 -10.90 7.64
C GLU A 740 13.12 -12.26 7.30
N GLU A 741 13.73 -12.37 6.11
CA GLU A 741 14.36 -13.61 5.60
C GLU A 741 13.40 -14.80 5.47
N GLY A 742 12.09 -14.54 5.44
CA GLY A 742 11.03 -15.54 5.23
C GLY A 742 10.34 -16.04 6.50
N ARG A 743 10.68 -15.53 7.69
CA ARG A 743 10.06 -16.00 8.94
C ARG A 743 9.83 -14.91 9.96
N ILE A 744 8.57 -14.71 10.35
CA ILE A 744 8.16 -13.73 11.36
C ILE A 744 7.45 -14.45 12.51
N THR A 745 7.99 -14.34 13.73
CA THR A 745 7.34 -14.89 14.94
C THR A 745 6.76 -13.74 15.77
N ILE A 746 5.44 -13.77 15.99
CA ILE A 746 4.71 -12.74 16.73
C ILE A 746 4.23 -13.33 18.06
N PRO A 747 4.68 -12.82 19.23
CA PRO A 747 4.28 -13.31 20.56
C PRO A 747 2.89 -12.80 20.96
N SER A 748 1.91 -13.01 20.08
CA SER A 748 0.51 -12.62 20.24
C SER A 748 -0.39 -13.77 19.81
N GLY A 749 -1.55 -13.90 20.47
CA GLY A 749 -2.59 -14.84 20.06
C GLY A 749 -3.37 -14.41 18.81
N ALA A 750 -3.10 -13.21 18.29
CA ALA A 750 -3.67 -12.74 17.03
C ALA A 750 -2.68 -11.88 16.24
N VAL A 751 -2.72 -12.00 14.91
CA VAL A 751 -2.02 -11.16 13.94
C VAL A 751 -2.98 -10.73 12.85
N THR A 752 -2.92 -9.47 12.43
CA THR A 752 -3.74 -8.93 11.34
C THR A 752 -2.84 -8.55 10.17
N LEU A 753 -3.13 -9.09 9.00
CA LEU A 753 -2.46 -8.80 7.75
C LEU A 753 -3.36 -7.89 6.92
N ARG A 754 -2.75 -6.91 6.25
CA ARG A 754 -3.44 -6.03 5.31
C ARG A 754 -2.63 -5.94 4.02
N GLN A 755 -3.26 -6.34 2.93
CA GLN A 755 -2.70 -6.17 1.60
C GLN A 755 -3.23 -4.88 0.99
N PHE A 756 -2.34 -4.09 0.41
CA PHE A 756 -2.67 -2.86 -0.31
C PHE A 756 -1.97 -2.88 -1.67
N SER A 757 -2.73 -2.61 -2.74
CA SER A 757 -2.17 -2.37 -4.08
C SER A 757 -2.70 -1.08 -4.70
N ASP A 758 -1.86 -0.45 -5.51
CA ASP A 758 -2.14 0.76 -6.25
C ASP A 758 -2.85 0.45 -7.59
N ARG A 759 -2.87 1.38 -8.55
CA ARG A 759 -3.63 1.24 -9.80
C ARG A 759 -2.90 0.51 -10.92
N PHE A 760 -1.62 0.21 -10.77
CA PHE A 760 -0.78 -0.32 -11.84
C PHE A 760 0.22 -1.33 -11.27
N VAL A 761 0.71 -2.22 -12.14
CA VAL A 761 1.82 -3.15 -11.86
C VAL A 761 1.56 -4.06 -10.66
N ASN A 762 1.06 -5.25 -10.93
CA ASN A 762 0.98 -6.32 -9.94
C ASN A 762 2.03 -7.40 -10.19
N GLY A 763 2.34 -8.15 -9.13
CA GLY A 763 3.25 -9.30 -9.14
C GLY A 763 2.58 -10.54 -8.56
N ASN A 764 3.37 -11.59 -8.37
CA ASN A 764 2.89 -12.89 -7.86
C ASN A 764 2.37 -12.83 -6.41
N GLY A 765 2.54 -11.71 -5.70
CA GLY A 765 1.95 -11.53 -4.38
C GLY A 765 2.72 -12.25 -3.29
N PHE A 766 2.04 -13.03 -2.46
CA PHE A 766 2.73 -13.78 -1.42
C PHE A 766 2.07 -15.13 -1.15
N ALA A 767 2.90 -16.08 -0.74
CA ALA A 767 2.46 -17.33 -0.16
C ALA A 767 3.11 -17.48 1.22
N LEU A 768 2.31 -17.72 2.25
CA LEU A 768 2.82 -18.01 3.58
C LEU A 768 2.09 -19.17 4.25
N LYS A 769 2.83 -19.94 5.04
CA LYS A 769 2.27 -20.86 6.02
C LYS A 769 2.21 -20.14 7.35
N TRP A 770 1.07 -20.20 8.05
CA TRP A 770 1.03 -19.84 9.46
C TRP A 770 0.98 -21.09 10.34
N THR A 771 1.64 -21.01 11.48
CA THR A 771 1.47 -21.95 12.59
C THR A 771 1.31 -21.17 13.87
N CYS A 772 0.72 -21.78 14.88
CA CYS A 772 0.52 -21.15 16.17
C CYS A 772 1.04 -22.07 17.28
N SER A 773 1.46 -21.47 18.38
CA SER A 773 1.84 -22.19 19.58
C SER A 773 0.68 -22.11 20.57
N ILE A 774 0.14 -23.28 20.91
CA ILE A 774 -0.86 -23.45 21.95
C ILE A 774 -0.18 -24.16 23.12
N PRO A 775 -0.24 -23.65 24.36
CA PRO A 775 0.42 -24.31 25.48
C PRO A 775 -0.16 -25.71 25.76
N GLU A 776 0.64 -26.76 25.74
CA GLU A 776 0.16 -28.15 25.90
C GLU A 776 0.08 -28.62 27.35
N ASP A 777 0.71 -27.91 28.28
CA ASP A 777 0.74 -28.21 29.70
C ASP A 777 0.13 -27.08 30.52
N VAL A 778 -0.39 -27.41 31.71
CA VAL A 778 -0.72 -26.37 32.71
C VAL A 778 0.52 -25.50 32.98
N PRO A 779 0.37 -24.19 33.17
CA PRO A 779 1.52 -23.29 33.26
C PRO A 779 2.36 -23.62 34.48
N GLN A 780 3.66 -23.37 34.45
CA GLN A 780 4.52 -23.45 35.64
C GLN A 780 4.87 -22.05 36.09
N ALA A 781 4.11 -21.50 37.05
CA ALA A 781 4.35 -20.16 37.57
C ALA A 781 5.76 -20.03 38.19
N ALA A 782 6.51 -19.02 37.76
CA ALA A 782 7.79 -18.63 38.35
C ALA A 782 8.06 -17.15 38.08
N PHE A 783 8.76 -16.48 38.99
CA PHE A 783 9.09 -15.06 38.82
C PHE A 783 10.29 -14.62 39.66
N ARG A 784 10.83 -13.44 39.33
CA ARG A 784 11.79 -12.69 40.16
C ARG A 784 11.42 -11.20 40.22
N SER A 785 12.06 -10.46 41.13
CA SER A 785 12.09 -9.01 41.16
C SER A 785 13.51 -8.52 40.93
N THR A 786 13.67 -7.28 40.47
CA THR A 786 14.98 -6.61 40.39
C THR A 786 15.57 -6.42 41.77
N ASP A 787 14.73 -5.99 42.71
CA ASP A 787 15.12 -5.67 44.08
C ASP A 787 14.19 -6.35 45.09
N THR A 788 14.74 -6.70 46.26
CA THR A 788 13.96 -7.21 47.40
C THR A 788 13.85 -6.19 48.54
N LEU A 789 14.62 -5.10 48.47
CA LEU A 789 14.57 -3.98 49.40
C LEU A 789 14.42 -2.69 48.58
N SER A 790 13.34 -1.95 48.78
CA SER A 790 13.07 -0.70 48.06
C SER A 790 12.83 0.44 49.03
N CYS A 791 13.59 1.52 48.89
CA CYS A 791 13.44 2.73 49.72
C CYS A 791 12.64 3.86 49.04
N ASN A 792 12.22 3.66 47.78
CA ASN A 792 11.30 4.53 47.06
C ASN A 792 9.94 3.86 46.80
N GLY A 793 9.80 2.58 47.18
CA GLY A 793 8.60 1.75 47.05
C GLY A 793 8.33 1.20 45.65
N GLN A 794 9.14 1.53 44.64
CA GLN A 794 8.99 1.01 43.29
C GLN A 794 9.82 -0.28 43.16
N VAL A 795 9.21 -1.33 42.60
CA VAL A 795 9.86 -2.63 42.35
C VAL A 795 9.45 -3.14 40.99
N GLN A 796 10.41 -3.58 40.18
CA GLN A 796 10.17 -4.22 38.91
C GLN A 796 10.11 -5.74 39.09
N PHE A 797 9.10 -6.37 38.48
CA PHE A 797 8.94 -7.82 38.47
C PHE A 797 9.12 -8.38 37.06
N GLU A 798 9.64 -9.60 37.01
CA GLU A 798 9.89 -10.36 35.79
C GLU A 798 9.28 -11.75 35.91
N ASP A 799 8.45 -12.10 34.92
CA ASP A 799 7.89 -13.41 34.73
C ASP A 799 8.93 -14.40 34.20
N LEU A 800 9.02 -15.56 34.86
CA LEU A 800 9.83 -16.70 34.45
C LEU A 800 8.96 -17.94 34.22
N SER A 801 7.64 -17.77 34.12
CA SER A 801 6.70 -18.88 34.04
C SER A 801 6.79 -19.58 32.69
N GLN A 802 6.69 -20.91 32.70
CA GLN A 802 6.63 -21.71 31.47
C GLN A 802 5.17 -21.96 31.09
N GLN A 803 4.86 -22.02 29.78
CA GLN A 803 3.54 -22.34 29.24
C GLN A 803 2.41 -21.37 29.67
N ALA A 804 2.76 -20.19 30.20
CA ALA A 804 1.82 -19.17 30.63
C ALA A 804 1.45 -18.23 29.48
N THR A 805 0.16 -17.90 29.37
CA THR A 805 -0.36 -16.94 28.37
C THR A 805 -1.08 -15.76 29.00
N GLN A 806 -1.36 -15.84 30.31
CA GLN A 806 -1.93 -14.78 31.12
C GLN A 806 -1.28 -14.78 32.49
N TRP A 807 -1.20 -13.60 33.11
CA TRP A 807 -0.58 -13.38 34.41
C TRP A 807 -1.58 -12.64 35.31
N ILE A 808 -1.62 -13.02 36.58
CA ILE A 808 -2.31 -12.28 37.63
C ILE A 808 -1.32 -12.16 38.78
N TRP A 809 -0.79 -10.97 38.95
CA TRP A 809 0.07 -10.61 40.07
C TRP A 809 -0.77 -10.15 41.24
N ASP A 810 -0.42 -10.59 42.44
CA ASP A 810 -0.83 -10.01 43.72
C ASP A 810 0.44 -9.60 44.44
N PHE A 811 0.61 -8.30 44.67
CA PHE A 811 1.82 -7.75 45.25
C PHE A 811 1.84 -7.82 46.78
N GLY A 812 0.76 -8.28 47.41
CA GLY A 812 0.63 -8.45 48.86
C GLY A 812 0.18 -7.19 49.61
N ASP A 813 -0.08 -6.09 48.90
CA ASP A 813 -0.57 -4.81 49.44
C ASP A 813 -2.05 -4.53 49.06
N GLY A 814 -2.71 -5.50 48.41
CA GLY A 814 -4.07 -5.38 47.89
C GLY A 814 -4.16 -4.94 46.43
N ASN A 815 -3.04 -4.58 45.80
CA ASN A 815 -2.97 -4.25 44.39
C ASN A 815 -2.58 -5.48 43.54
N THR A 816 -3.02 -5.48 42.28
CA THR A 816 -2.79 -6.56 41.32
C THR A 816 -2.37 -6.03 39.96
N SER A 817 -1.80 -6.89 39.11
CA SER A 817 -1.49 -6.56 37.72
C SER A 817 -1.70 -7.76 36.79
N SER A 818 -1.99 -7.51 35.52
CA SER A 818 -2.08 -8.54 34.48
C SER A 818 -0.96 -8.50 33.44
N LEU A 819 -0.02 -7.56 33.58
CA LEU A 819 1.14 -7.46 32.70
C LEU A 819 2.10 -8.62 32.94
N ARG A 820 2.81 -9.08 31.90
CA ARG A 820 3.84 -10.12 32.04
C ARG A 820 4.98 -9.69 32.97
N ASN A 821 5.53 -8.48 32.76
CA ASN A 821 6.63 -7.93 33.54
C ASN A 821 6.23 -6.56 34.15
N PRO A 822 5.41 -6.53 35.22
CA PRO A 822 4.90 -5.28 35.76
C PRO A 822 5.94 -4.53 36.61
N GLN A 823 5.87 -3.20 36.54
CA GLN A 823 6.42 -2.33 37.58
C GLN A 823 5.33 -2.03 38.60
N HIS A 824 5.61 -2.22 39.89
CA HIS A 824 4.64 -1.93 40.97
C HIS A 824 5.21 -0.93 41.96
N THR A 825 4.33 -0.06 42.49
CA THR A 825 4.68 0.93 43.50
C THR A 825 3.92 0.66 44.79
N TYR A 826 4.64 0.25 45.82
CA TYR A 826 4.13 0.08 47.18
C TYR A 826 3.99 1.44 47.88
N GLU A 827 2.77 1.79 48.27
CA GLU A 827 2.45 3.07 48.91
C GLU A 827 2.71 3.09 50.42
N GLN A 828 3.03 1.95 51.05
CA GLN A 828 3.30 1.88 52.49
C GLN A 828 4.61 1.17 52.77
N ASN A 829 5.22 1.50 53.90
CA ASN A 829 6.36 0.73 54.40
C ASN A 829 5.87 -0.60 54.95
N GLY A 830 6.61 -1.66 54.72
CA GLY A 830 6.20 -2.99 55.13
C GLY A 830 7.00 -4.09 54.47
N THR A 831 6.63 -5.33 54.76
CA THR A 831 7.18 -6.52 54.12
C THR A 831 6.04 -7.27 53.45
N TYR A 832 6.15 -7.46 52.14
CA TYR A 832 5.09 -7.94 51.27
C TYR A 832 5.41 -9.32 50.72
N SER A 833 4.41 -10.19 50.70
CA SER A 833 4.49 -11.48 50.01
C SER A 833 3.93 -11.30 48.61
N VAL A 834 4.69 -11.69 47.60
CA VAL A 834 4.28 -11.52 46.21
C VAL A 834 3.83 -12.87 45.66
N GLN A 835 2.74 -12.86 44.92
CA GLN A 835 2.17 -14.00 44.25
C GLN A 835 2.02 -13.71 42.76
N LEU A 836 2.42 -14.67 41.93
CA LEU A 836 2.08 -14.70 40.51
C LEU A 836 1.24 -15.94 40.26
N GLN A 837 0.00 -15.74 39.82
CA GLN A 837 -0.79 -16.78 39.20
C GLN A 837 -0.57 -16.70 37.69
N ALA A 838 0.06 -17.73 37.14
CA ALA A 838 0.19 -17.91 35.70
C ALA A 838 -0.99 -18.76 35.20
N LEU A 839 -1.63 -18.33 34.12
CA LEU A 839 -2.78 -19.02 33.53
C LEU A 839 -2.53 -19.33 32.06
N ASN A 840 -3.14 -20.41 31.60
CA ASN A 840 -3.41 -20.66 30.20
C ASN A 840 -4.77 -21.35 30.06
N HIS A 841 -5.11 -21.82 28.87
CA HIS A 841 -6.42 -22.44 28.62
C HIS A 841 -6.64 -23.79 29.34
N LEU A 842 -5.56 -24.45 29.80
CA LEU A 842 -5.63 -25.72 30.53
C LEU A 842 -5.82 -25.52 32.04
N GLY A 843 -5.47 -24.36 32.57
CA GLY A 843 -5.66 -24.03 33.98
C GLY A 843 -4.72 -22.93 34.48
N ALA A 844 -4.55 -22.88 35.79
CA ALA A 844 -3.71 -21.89 36.46
C ALA A 844 -2.81 -22.55 37.51
N THR A 845 -1.58 -22.08 37.61
CA THR A 845 -0.70 -22.39 38.74
C THR A 845 -0.20 -21.11 39.38
N THR A 846 0.27 -21.22 40.61
CA THR A 846 0.59 -20.06 41.44
C THR A 846 1.95 -20.23 42.08
N ALA A 847 2.83 -19.26 41.84
CA ALA A 847 4.08 -19.09 42.58
C ALA A 847 3.87 -18.06 43.67
N THR A 848 4.35 -18.32 44.88
CA THR A 848 4.29 -17.35 45.99
C THR A 848 5.66 -17.26 46.63
N LYS A 849 6.19 -16.05 46.72
CA LYS A 849 7.38 -15.73 47.51
C LYS A 849 6.93 -14.95 48.74
N THR A 850 7.04 -15.57 49.90
CA THR A 850 6.62 -14.99 51.19
C THR A 850 7.65 -13.99 51.69
N ALA A 851 7.19 -12.86 52.23
CA ALA A 851 8.06 -11.80 52.78
C ALA A 851 9.20 -11.42 51.82
N TYR A 852 8.85 -11.24 50.55
CA TYR A 852 9.80 -11.15 49.46
C TYR A 852 10.29 -9.73 49.22
N ILE A 853 9.40 -8.73 49.33
CA ILE A 853 9.72 -7.33 49.13
C ILE A 853 9.61 -6.60 50.45
N THR A 854 10.67 -5.89 50.85
CA THR A 854 10.66 -4.97 51.99
C THR A 854 10.72 -3.54 51.48
N VAL A 855 9.79 -2.70 51.94
CA VAL A 855 9.68 -1.29 51.57
C VAL A 855 10.01 -0.43 52.78
N GLU A 856 11.07 0.36 52.66
CA GLU A 856 11.61 1.22 53.72
C GLU A 856 11.78 2.66 53.21
N ARG A 857 10.67 3.36 52.97
CA ARG A 857 10.67 4.76 52.59
C ARG A 857 11.09 5.66 53.76
N PRO A 858 11.79 6.78 53.49
CA PRO A 858 12.00 7.84 54.47
C PRO A 858 10.68 8.36 55.05
N ALA A 859 10.71 8.80 56.31
CA ALA A 859 9.53 9.41 56.93
C ALA A 859 9.08 10.63 56.12
N PRO A 860 7.78 10.75 55.78
CA PRO A 860 7.29 11.85 54.98
C PRO A 860 7.50 13.22 55.65
N PRO A 861 7.56 14.31 54.87
CA PRO A 861 7.56 15.65 55.43
C PRO A 861 6.21 15.96 56.09
N ALA A 862 6.21 16.84 57.09
CA ALA A 862 5.00 17.30 57.78
C ALA A 862 4.75 18.79 57.50
N PRO A 863 4.33 19.17 56.27
CA PRO A 863 3.91 20.54 55.99
C PRO A 863 2.62 20.87 56.77
N ALA A 864 2.45 22.13 57.18
CA ALA A 864 1.29 22.58 57.95
C ALA A 864 0.38 23.49 57.12
N ASP A 865 -0.92 23.19 57.08
CA ASP A 865 -1.94 23.94 56.35
C ASP A 865 -1.88 25.44 56.63
N GLN A 866 -2.07 26.24 55.58
CA GLN A 866 -1.91 27.70 55.64
C GLN A 866 -3.21 28.43 55.29
N LEU A 867 -3.52 29.45 56.09
CA LEU A 867 -4.58 30.42 55.81
C LEU A 867 -3.93 31.76 55.47
N VAL A 868 -4.15 32.26 54.25
CA VAL A 868 -3.50 33.46 53.73
C VAL A 868 -4.57 34.52 53.39
N CYS A 869 -4.43 35.72 53.97
CA CYS A 869 -5.38 36.82 53.77
C CYS A 869 -4.83 37.81 52.72
N GLY A 870 -5.48 37.89 51.55
CA GLY A 870 -5.22 38.92 50.54
C GLY A 870 -3.85 38.91 49.83
N ALA A 871 -3.13 37.79 49.78
CA ALA A 871 -1.87 37.67 49.04
C ALA A 871 -2.02 36.79 47.78
N GLU A 872 -1.42 37.22 46.66
CA GLU A 872 -1.23 36.38 45.46
C GLU A 872 -0.13 35.32 45.68
N LEU A 873 0.69 35.45 46.72
CA LEU A 873 1.84 34.58 47.04
C LEU A 873 1.66 33.90 48.41
N ALA A 874 1.95 32.60 48.49
CA ALA A 874 2.04 31.81 49.71
C ALA A 874 3.43 31.14 49.82
N THR A 875 3.94 30.98 51.03
CA THR A 875 5.25 30.33 51.28
C THR A 875 5.04 28.93 51.83
N LEU A 876 5.17 27.92 50.99
CA LEU A 876 5.14 26.52 51.41
C LEU A 876 6.38 26.22 52.27
N GLN A 877 6.22 25.48 53.36
CA GLN A 877 7.33 25.14 54.26
C GLN A 877 7.12 23.78 54.95
N ALA A 878 8.20 23.03 55.11
CA ALA A 878 8.25 21.79 55.88
C ALA A 878 9.68 21.51 56.38
N ASP A 879 9.82 20.61 57.36
CA ASP A 879 11.13 20.13 57.79
C ASP A 879 11.67 19.04 56.85
N ALA A 880 12.87 19.27 56.32
CA ALA A 880 13.55 18.38 55.40
C ALA A 880 14.29 17.22 56.10
N GLY A 881 14.67 17.38 57.37
CA GLY A 881 15.51 16.40 58.07
C GLY A 881 16.85 16.13 57.35
N GLU A 882 17.22 14.86 57.18
CA GLU A 882 18.43 14.43 56.44
C GLU A 882 18.28 14.43 54.91
N GLY A 883 17.11 14.81 54.37
CA GLY A 883 16.83 14.84 52.93
C GLY A 883 16.63 16.24 52.37
N VAL A 884 16.25 16.31 51.09
CA VAL A 884 15.84 17.54 50.39
C VAL A 884 14.34 17.46 50.11
N LEU A 885 13.63 18.58 50.31
CA LEU A 885 12.20 18.68 50.03
C LEU A 885 11.94 19.07 48.58
N TYR A 886 10.99 18.38 47.97
CA TYR A 886 10.49 18.64 46.62
C TYR A 886 9.00 18.97 46.72
N TRP A 887 8.60 20.07 46.08
CA TRP A 887 7.24 20.60 46.09
C TRP A 887 6.58 20.41 44.74
N TYR A 888 5.30 20.03 44.77
CA TYR A 888 4.48 19.81 43.59
C TYR A 888 3.13 20.51 43.72
N ASP A 889 2.52 20.83 42.60
CA ASP A 889 1.11 21.20 42.55
C ASP A 889 0.20 19.97 42.74
N SER A 890 -1.11 20.19 42.81
CA SER A 890 -2.10 19.12 42.97
C SER A 890 -2.20 18.15 41.79
N THR A 891 -1.58 18.48 40.65
CA THR A 891 -1.53 17.62 39.45
C THR A 891 -0.22 16.85 39.33
N GLY A 892 0.72 17.05 40.27
CA GLY A 892 2.01 16.38 40.29
C GLY A 892 3.11 17.09 39.49
N ASN A 893 2.90 18.34 39.05
CA ASN A 893 3.97 19.10 38.40
C ASN A 893 4.94 19.64 39.44
N PHE A 894 6.23 19.52 39.15
CA PHE A 894 7.29 20.02 40.01
C PHE A 894 7.31 21.55 40.06
N LEU A 895 7.29 22.13 41.27
CA LEU A 895 7.28 23.58 41.51
C LEU A 895 8.64 24.11 41.98
N GLY A 896 9.41 23.29 42.71
CA GLY A 896 10.72 23.67 43.24
C GLY A 896 11.18 22.78 44.38
N GLU A 897 12.44 22.93 44.77
CA GLU A 897 13.06 22.20 45.87
C GLU A 897 13.57 23.14 46.97
N GLY A 898 13.66 22.62 48.19
CA GLY A 898 14.18 23.35 49.35
C GLY A 898 13.19 23.43 50.53
N PRO A 899 13.65 23.89 51.70
CA PRO A 899 12.85 23.91 52.92
C PRO A 899 11.67 24.88 52.87
N GLN A 900 11.72 25.87 51.97
CA GLN A 900 10.67 26.84 51.73
C GLN A 900 10.55 27.12 50.21
N LEU A 901 9.32 27.29 49.72
CA LEU A 901 9.04 27.66 48.33
C LEU A 901 7.91 28.69 48.26
N GLU A 902 8.14 29.82 47.59
CA GLU A 902 7.10 30.80 47.30
C GLU A 902 6.33 30.41 46.04
N VAL A 903 5.01 30.32 46.15
CA VAL A 903 4.12 29.93 45.05
C VAL A 903 2.96 30.91 44.94
N ASN A 904 2.51 31.16 43.71
CA ASN A 904 1.30 31.95 43.50
C ASN A 904 0.07 31.09 43.80
N VAL A 905 -0.83 31.57 44.66
CA VAL A 905 -2.07 30.86 44.98
C VAL A 905 -3.28 31.68 44.51
N PRO A 906 -4.15 31.11 43.65
CA PRO A 906 -5.41 31.76 43.32
C PRO A 906 -6.32 31.82 44.55
N THR A 907 -7.33 32.69 44.49
CA THR A 907 -8.30 32.78 45.57
C THR A 907 -9.08 31.47 45.76
N GLY A 908 -9.13 30.98 46.98
CA GLY A 908 -9.82 29.75 47.36
C GLY A 908 -8.87 28.73 47.98
N SER A 909 -9.25 27.45 47.95
CA SER A 909 -8.37 26.37 48.41
C SER A 909 -7.47 25.90 47.27
N SER A 910 -6.15 25.94 47.50
CA SER A 910 -5.11 25.38 46.64
C SER A 910 -4.41 24.26 47.38
N ARG A 911 -4.20 23.13 46.70
CA ARG A 911 -3.53 21.95 47.28
C ARG A 911 -2.16 21.77 46.65
N PHE A 912 -1.17 21.54 47.50
CA PHE A 912 0.22 21.24 47.13
C PHE A 912 0.63 19.91 47.72
N LEU A 913 1.68 19.31 47.17
CA LEU A 913 2.26 18.07 47.68
C LEU A 913 3.73 18.33 48.02
N ALA A 914 4.18 17.75 49.14
CA ALA A 914 5.58 17.75 49.53
C ALA A 914 6.10 16.32 49.60
N GLU A 915 7.27 16.05 49.04
CA GLU A 915 8.01 14.82 49.28
C GLU A 915 9.43 15.12 49.75
N LYS A 916 10.04 14.13 50.39
CA LYS A 916 11.40 14.18 50.87
C LYS A 916 12.23 13.15 50.11
N ARG A 917 13.36 13.60 49.56
CA ARG A 917 14.33 12.74 48.86
C ARG A 917 15.64 12.67 49.64
N ILE A 918 16.12 11.46 49.89
CA ILE A 918 17.46 11.20 50.42
C ILE A 918 18.31 10.65 49.28
N LEU A 919 19.28 11.43 48.81
CA LEU A 919 20.16 11.04 47.71
C LEU A 919 21.09 9.91 48.18
N ALA A 920 21.26 8.89 47.35
CA ALA A 920 22.27 7.86 47.58
C ALA A 920 23.69 8.50 47.60
N PRO A 921 24.64 7.93 48.36
CA PRO A 921 26.01 8.42 48.38
C PRO A 921 26.65 8.30 47.00
N ILE A 922 27.52 9.27 46.67
CA ILE A 922 28.33 9.22 45.44
C ILE A 922 29.39 8.13 45.58
N GLN A 923 29.50 7.30 44.55
CA GLN A 923 30.49 6.25 44.39
C GLN A 923 31.33 6.51 43.15
N ALA A 924 32.61 6.16 43.20
CA ALA A 924 33.52 6.33 42.07
C ALA A 924 33.56 5.04 41.22
N ALA A 925 33.44 5.17 39.90
CA ALA A 925 33.51 4.05 38.96
C ALA A 925 34.48 4.33 37.79
N GLY A 926 34.97 3.27 37.17
CA GLY A 926 35.98 3.36 36.12
C GLY A 926 37.38 3.73 36.64
N PRO A 927 38.35 3.93 35.74
CA PRO A 927 39.72 4.29 36.11
C PRO A 927 39.79 5.67 36.77
N PRO A 928 40.57 5.86 37.86
CA PRO A 928 40.60 7.11 38.62
C PRO A 928 41.26 8.28 37.88
N SER A 929 41.97 8.03 36.79
CA SER A 929 42.58 9.07 35.94
C SER A 929 43.02 8.47 34.60
N PRO A 930 43.30 9.29 33.57
CA PRO A 930 43.86 8.81 32.30
C PRO A 930 45.32 8.32 32.37
N SER A 931 45.91 8.15 33.56
CA SER A 931 47.36 7.92 33.73
C SER A 931 47.80 6.45 33.61
N PHE A 932 46.92 5.53 33.22
CA PHE A 932 47.23 4.12 33.02
C PHE A 932 47.57 3.82 31.55
N GLY A 933 48.68 3.12 31.31
CA GLY A 933 49.16 2.81 29.95
C GLY A 933 49.49 4.04 29.09
N SER A 934 49.57 3.85 27.77
CA SER A 934 49.88 4.90 26.80
C SER A 934 48.63 5.45 26.10
N GLY A 935 48.63 6.70 25.65
CA GLY A 935 47.46 7.34 25.04
C GLY A 935 47.76 8.67 24.35
N GLY A 936 46.70 9.31 23.85
CA GLY A 936 46.79 10.60 23.14
C GLY A 936 45.43 11.29 23.02
N PHE A 937 45.44 12.55 22.56
CA PHE A 937 44.21 13.30 22.30
C PHE A 937 43.58 12.87 20.99
N HIS A 938 42.28 12.58 21.02
CA HIS A 938 41.58 11.93 19.92
C HIS A 938 40.36 12.75 19.49
N ASP A 939 40.40 13.29 18.26
CA ASP A 939 39.42 14.25 17.71
C ASP A 939 38.99 13.83 16.30
N ASN A 940 38.39 12.64 16.15
CA ASN A 940 37.97 12.10 14.86
C ASN A 940 36.49 12.38 14.53
N SER A 941 36.12 12.25 13.25
CA SER A 941 34.75 12.49 12.76
C SER A 941 33.76 11.37 13.11
N SER A 942 34.23 10.17 13.42
CA SER A 942 33.38 9.06 13.86
C SER A 942 32.94 9.21 15.32
N THR A 943 31.74 8.75 15.66
CA THR A 943 31.28 8.67 17.05
C THR A 943 32.11 7.63 17.79
N GLN A 944 32.58 7.98 18.97
CA GLN A 944 33.33 7.06 19.85
C GLN A 944 32.73 7.10 21.25
N TYR A 945 32.66 5.95 21.90
CA TYR A 945 31.94 5.77 23.15
C TYR A 945 32.52 4.64 24.02
N LEU A 946 32.22 4.72 25.32
CA LEU A 946 32.30 3.59 26.26
C LEU A 946 30.97 2.85 26.28
N ILE A 947 31.02 1.53 26.48
CA ILE A 947 29.86 0.65 26.64
C ILE A 947 29.78 0.27 28.13
N PHE A 948 28.59 0.32 28.72
CA PHE A 948 28.38 -0.01 30.12
C PHE A 948 27.00 -0.60 30.40
N ASP A 949 26.90 -1.33 31.50
CA ASP A 949 25.67 -1.86 32.07
C ASP A 949 25.35 -1.11 33.37
N ALA A 950 24.10 -0.69 33.52
CA ALA A 950 23.55 -0.15 34.77
C ALA A 950 22.80 -1.29 35.47
N LEU A 951 23.34 -1.78 36.58
CA LEU A 951 22.78 -2.93 37.29
C LEU A 951 21.55 -2.57 38.14
N GLU A 952 21.46 -1.29 38.51
CA GLU A 952 20.30 -0.64 39.13
C GLU A 952 20.00 0.69 38.40
N GLU A 953 18.95 1.41 38.81
CA GLU A 953 18.77 2.80 38.36
C GLU A 953 19.87 3.69 38.95
N ILE A 954 20.63 4.36 38.07
CA ILE A 954 21.77 5.19 38.45
C ILE A 954 21.68 6.60 37.88
N GLN A 955 22.38 7.53 38.53
CA GLN A 955 22.71 8.84 37.99
C GLN A 955 24.23 8.95 37.81
N ILE A 956 24.68 9.22 36.58
CA ILE A 956 26.04 9.70 36.33
C ILE A 956 26.06 11.19 36.65
N VAL A 957 26.57 11.52 37.83
CA VAL A 957 26.66 12.90 38.32
C VAL A 957 27.70 13.64 37.51
N SER A 958 28.94 13.14 37.54
CA SER A 958 30.07 13.81 36.91
C SER A 958 31.12 12.80 36.44
N VAL A 959 31.98 13.22 35.51
CA VAL A 959 33.10 12.41 35.02
C VAL A 959 34.35 13.28 34.90
N LEU A 960 35.51 12.66 35.06
CA LEU A 960 36.80 13.28 34.83
C LEU A 960 37.21 13.13 33.37
N VAL A 961 37.58 14.23 32.73
CA VAL A 961 38.02 14.26 31.33
C VAL A 961 39.35 15.00 31.22
N ARG A 962 40.17 14.65 30.23
CA ARG A 962 41.42 15.37 29.92
C ARG A 962 41.34 15.96 28.52
N SER A 963 41.37 17.29 28.44
CA SER A 963 41.40 18.03 27.17
C SER A 963 42.75 18.70 26.97
N ASN A 964 43.17 18.91 25.72
CA ASN A 964 44.30 19.79 25.38
C ASN A 964 43.86 21.19 24.94
N VAL A 965 42.56 21.40 24.72
CA VAL A 965 42.00 22.63 24.16
C VAL A 965 40.77 23.10 24.94
N PHE A 966 40.52 24.41 24.91
CA PHE A 966 39.29 25.00 25.43
C PHE A 966 38.20 24.95 24.36
N LYS A 967 37.19 24.07 24.50
CA LYS A 967 36.14 23.87 23.48
C LYS A 967 34.87 23.25 24.07
N ASP A 968 33.73 23.55 23.44
CA ASP A 968 32.44 22.91 23.73
C ASP A 968 32.40 21.50 23.13
N ARG A 969 31.94 20.53 23.91
CA ARG A 969 31.75 19.15 23.47
C ARG A 969 30.33 18.71 23.77
N LYS A 970 29.69 18.09 22.78
CA LYS A 970 28.38 17.44 22.94
C LYS A 970 28.62 15.99 23.34
N ILE A 971 28.27 15.66 24.58
CA ILE A 971 28.32 14.32 25.14
C ILE A 971 26.91 13.75 25.03
N MET A 972 26.81 12.52 24.55
CA MET A 972 25.54 11.85 24.29
C MET A 972 25.53 10.51 25.03
N LEU A 973 24.33 10.15 25.49
CA LEU A 973 23.99 8.87 26.09
C LEU A 973 23.04 8.13 25.14
N TRP A 974 23.32 6.86 24.85
CA TRP A 974 22.46 5.99 24.05
C TRP A 974 22.07 4.72 24.81
N ASP A 975 20.92 4.14 24.46
CA ASP A 975 20.57 2.77 24.82
C ASP A 975 21.26 1.72 23.92
N ALA A 976 21.01 0.44 24.19
CA ALA A 976 21.58 -0.67 23.42
C ALA A 976 21.21 -0.66 21.93
N ASN A 977 20.07 -0.08 21.56
CA ASN A 977 19.54 -0.01 20.19
C ASN A 977 19.96 1.29 19.46
N ASP A 978 20.99 1.98 19.95
CA ASP A 978 21.52 3.23 19.38
C ASP A 978 20.53 4.41 19.41
N ARG A 979 19.50 4.38 20.26
CA ARG A 979 18.63 5.54 20.49
C ARG A 979 19.26 6.46 21.53
N VAL A 980 19.32 7.76 21.21
CA VAL A 980 19.79 8.80 22.14
C VAL A 980 18.78 8.95 23.29
N LEU A 981 19.24 8.76 24.52
CA LEU A 981 18.45 8.96 25.74
C LEU A 981 18.60 10.37 26.30
N ASP A 982 19.83 10.89 26.30
CA ASP A 982 20.13 12.23 26.82
C ASP A 982 21.40 12.82 26.18
N SER A 983 21.62 14.13 26.32
CA SER A 983 22.84 14.79 25.87
C SER A 983 23.16 16.08 26.64
N ALA A 984 24.45 16.34 26.85
CA ALA A 984 24.95 17.55 27.49
C ALA A 984 25.97 18.25 26.59
N ILE A 985 25.90 19.59 26.50
CA ILE A 985 26.94 20.41 25.87
C ILE A 985 27.76 21.06 26.97
N VAL A 986 29.00 20.59 27.15
CA VAL A 986 29.89 21.07 28.21
C VAL A 986 31.07 21.81 27.61
N ARG A 987 31.36 23.00 28.13
CA ARG A 987 32.56 23.78 27.79
C ARG A 987 33.73 23.30 28.64
N ILE A 988 34.71 22.65 28.02
CA ILE A 988 35.81 21.98 28.71
C ILE A 988 37.11 22.75 28.45
N GLU A 989 37.80 23.18 29.51
CA GLU A 989 39.11 23.83 29.40
C GLU A 989 40.24 22.82 29.22
N SER A 990 41.41 23.30 28.77
CA SER A 990 42.62 22.47 28.70
C SER A 990 43.04 21.98 30.09
N GLY A 991 43.51 20.74 30.17
CA GLY A 991 43.88 20.05 31.40
C GLY A 991 42.91 18.94 31.79
N LEU A 992 43.09 18.43 33.02
CA LEU A 992 42.22 17.44 33.64
C LEU A 992 41.09 18.18 34.36
N LYS A 993 39.84 17.94 33.97
CA LYS A 993 38.66 18.63 34.46
C LYS A 993 37.57 17.63 34.81
N ARG A 994 36.89 17.85 35.94
CA ARG A 994 35.64 17.15 36.26
C ARG A 994 34.49 17.93 35.61
N ILE A 995 33.61 17.21 34.93
CA ILE A 995 32.45 17.78 34.23
C ILE A 995 31.18 17.12 34.75
N GLU A 996 30.19 17.94 35.06
CA GLU A 996 28.85 17.49 35.44
C GLU A 996 28.08 17.06 34.19
N LEU A 997 27.36 15.95 34.30
CA LEU A 997 26.52 15.38 33.24
C LEU A 997 25.07 15.22 33.67
N ASP A 998 24.83 14.78 34.91
CA ASP A 998 23.51 14.54 35.49
C ASP A 998 22.59 13.58 34.70
N PHE A 999 23.17 12.64 33.97
CA PHE A 999 22.40 11.66 33.22
C PHE A 999 21.79 10.60 34.14
N ARG A 1000 20.47 10.41 34.05
CA ARG A 1000 19.74 9.34 34.75
C ARG A 1000 19.52 8.16 33.81
N ILE A 1001 19.90 6.97 34.27
CA ILE A 1001 19.90 5.75 33.48
C ILE A 1001 19.14 4.67 34.25
N PRO A 1002 18.03 4.13 33.69
CA PRO A 1002 17.37 2.96 34.25
C PRO A 1002 18.29 1.75 34.28
N ALA A 1003 17.94 0.74 35.09
CA ALA A 1003 18.64 -0.55 35.04
C ALA A 1003 18.54 -1.18 33.64
N GLY A 1004 19.65 -1.67 33.11
CA GLY A 1004 19.76 -2.21 31.76
C GLY A 1004 21.20 -2.46 31.33
N SER A 1005 21.40 -3.07 30.16
CA SER A 1005 22.71 -3.41 29.62
C SER A 1005 22.96 -2.77 28.26
N GLY A 1006 24.24 -2.62 27.90
CA GLY A 1006 24.66 -2.14 26.58
C GLY A 1006 24.48 -0.64 26.34
N TYR A 1007 24.34 0.17 27.39
CA TYR A 1007 24.32 1.63 27.27
C TYR A 1007 25.65 2.16 26.73
N LYS A 1008 25.59 3.28 26.01
CA LYS A 1008 26.77 3.90 25.40
C LYS A 1008 26.88 5.36 25.84
N ILE A 1009 28.09 5.82 26.18
CA ILE A 1009 28.36 7.25 26.46
C ILE A 1009 29.56 7.75 25.66
N GLY A 1010 29.41 8.87 24.97
CA GLY A 1010 30.38 9.27 23.95
C GLY A 1010 29.99 10.47 23.11
N GLY A 1011 30.67 10.61 21.97
CA GLY A 1011 30.42 11.68 21.01
C GLY A 1011 31.38 11.66 19.82
N THR A 1012 31.09 12.50 18.84
CA THR A 1012 31.96 12.76 17.67
C THR A 1012 32.87 13.95 17.95
N GLN A 1013 34.08 13.95 17.40
CA GLN A 1013 35.02 15.07 17.52
C GLN A 1013 35.12 15.53 18.98
N MET A 1014 35.55 14.63 19.86
CA MET A 1014 35.62 14.92 21.30
C MET A 1014 36.92 15.61 21.70
N GLY A 1015 38.02 15.38 20.98
CA GLY A 1015 39.36 15.93 21.28
C GLY A 1015 39.77 15.77 22.74
N LEU A 1016 39.33 14.67 23.35
CA LEU A 1016 39.66 14.29 24.72
C LEU A 1016 40.72 13.18 24.68
N TYR A 1017 41.43 13.02 25.79
CA TYR A 1017 42.45 11.99 25.92
C TYR A 1017 41.83 10.60 25.94
N ARG A 1018 42.41 9.70 25.14
CA ARG A 1018 42.08 8.27 25.06
C ARG A 1018 43.31 7.45 25.42
N ASN A 1019 43.13 6.40 26.22
CA ASN A 1019 44.17 5.39 26.45
C ASN A 1019 44.11 4.35 25.32
N ASN A 1020 45.26 4.05 24.72
CA ASN A 1020 45.44 3.09 23.60
C ASN A 1020 46.00 1.73 24.07
N SER A 1021 46.24 1.59 25.37
CA SER A 1021 46.82 0.41 26.00
C SER A 1021 46.66 0.55 27.50
N GLY A 1022 46.52 -0.57 28.21
CA GLY A 1022 46.34 -0.60 29.66
C GLY A 1022 44.90 -0.60 30.20
N PRO A 1023 43.80 -0.45 29.43
CA PRO A 1023 42.49 -0.75 29.96
C PRO A 1023 42.34 -2.23 30.35
N GLU A 1024 41.55 -2.49 31.38
CA GLU A 1024 41.22 -3.83 31.88
C GLU A 1024 39.70 -3.89 32.12
N TYR A 1025 38.94 -4.17 31.07
CA TYR A 1025 37.49 -4.34 31.17
C TYR A 1025 37.12 -5.70 31.80
N PRO A 1026 36.01 -5.81 32.54
CA PRO A 1026 35.10 -4.71 32.92
C PRO A 1026 35.59 -3.91 34.15
N TYR A 1027 35.30 -2.61 34.17
CA TYR A 1027 35.42 -1.80 35.39
C TYR A 1027 34.13 -1.88 36.19
N VAL A 1028 34.12 -2.72 37.21
CA VAL A 1028 32.94 -3.06 37.99
C VAL A 1028 32.88 -2.20 39.26
N LEU A 1029 31.76 -1.50 39.43
CA LEU A 1029 31.26 -1.05 40.72
C LEU A 1029 30.16 -2.03 41.13
N GLU A 1030 30.44 -2.87 42.12
CA GLU A 1030 29.58 -3.99 42.53
C GLU A 1030 28.13 -3.54 42.69
N ASP A 1031 27.21 -4.30 42.08
CA ASP A 1031 25.76 -4.11 42.09
C ASP A 1031 25.22 -2.77 41.52
N VAL A 1032 26.08 -1.87 41.02
CA VAL A 1032 25.68 -0.53 40.54
C VAL A 1032 25.92 -0.36 39.03
N LEU A 1033 27.17 -0.54 38.59
CA LEU A 1033 27.59 -0.21 37.22
C LEU A 1033 28.75 -1.13 36.80
N SER A 1034 28.73 -1.57 35.55
CA SER A 1034 29.87 -2.24 34.92
C SER A 1034 30.22 -1.55 33.61
N ILE A 1035 31.39 -0.91 33.50
CA ILE A 1035 31.88 -0.42 32.19
C ILE A 1035 32.51 -1.61 31.48
N THR A 1036 31.88 -2.08 30.42
CA THR A 1036 32.17 -3.38 29.79
C THR A 1036 33.04 -3.30 28.54
N GLY A 1037 33.15 -2.13 27.90
CA GLY A 1037 34.01 -2.00 26.73
C GLY A 1037 33.99 -0.64 26.07
N SER A 1038 34.40 -0.60 24.80
CA SER A 1038 34.43 0.63 24.01
C SER A 1038 34.17 0.38 22.52
N SER A 1039 33.86 1.44 21.78
CA SER A 1039 33.65 1.39 20.33
C SER A 1039 34.86 1.01 19.48
N ALA A 1040 36.06 0.85 20.08
CA ALA A 1040 37.27 0.40 19.39
C ALA A 1040 37.88 -0.89 19.96
N GLY A 1041 37.13 -1.65 20.76
CA GLY A 1041 37.59 -2.88 21.39
C GLY A 1041 38.23 -2.68 22.78
N GLU A 1042 38.73 -3.77 23.36
CA GLU A 1042 39.16 -3.84 24.77
C GLU A 1042 40.46 -3.08 25.06
N ASP A 1043 41.31 -2.85 24.05
CA ASP A 1043 42.59 -2.15 24.21
C ASP A 1043 42.46 -0.63 24.42
N TYR A 1044 41.27 -0.07 24.16
CA TYR A 1044 41.03 1.37 24.15
C TYR A 1044 40.03 1.80 25.21
N TYR A 1045 40.35 2.88 25.94
CA TYR A 1045 39.43 3.50 26.90
C TYR A 1045 39.19 4.96 26.54
N TYR A 1046 37.92 5.29 26.28
CA TYR A 1046 37.52 6.57 25.72
C TYR A 1046 37.06 7.58 26.79
N TYR A 1047 37.81 8.67 26.88
CA TYR A 1047 37.42 10.00 27.37
C TYR A 1047 37.02 10.20 28.83
N PHE A 1048 36.20 9.33 29.41
CA PHE A 1048 35.50 9.56 30.69
C PHE A 1048 36.07 8.66 31.79
N TYR A 1049 36.80 9.26 32.71
CA TYR A 1049 37.48 8.63 33.84
C TYR A 1049 36.77 9.00 35.14
N ASP A 1050 37.01 8.27 36.23
CA ASP A 1050 36.59 8.59 37.60
C ASP A 1050 35.13 9.07 37.68
N TRP A 1051 34.22 8.21 37.25
CA TRP A 1051 32.79 8.49 37.18
C TRP A 1051 32.25 8.63 38.59
N GLU A 1052 31.63 9.75 38.92
CA GLU A 1052 30.83 9.90 40.12
C GLU A 1052 29.41 9.46 39.81
N VAL A 1053 29.05 8.28 40.30
CA VAL A 1053 27.73 7.68 40.13
C VAL A 1053 27.01 7.58 41.47
N ARG A 1054 25.69 7.59 41.46
CA ARG A 1054 24.88 7.26 42.65
C ARG A 1054 23.62 6.51 42.23
N GLY A 1055 23.10 5.65 43.09
CA GLY A 1055 21.82 4.99 42.87
C GLY A 1055 20.63 5.96 43.01
N ALA A 1056 19.44 5.44 42.74
CA ALA A 1056 18.19 6.20 42.90
C ALA A 1056 18.02 6.75 44.34
N PRO A 1057 17.45 7.96 44.51
CA PRO A 1057 17.17 8.49 45.84
C PRO A 1057 16.07 7.69 46.56
N CYS A 1058 16.17 7.60 47.87
CA CYS A 1058 15.06 7.15 48.70
C CYS A 1058 14.01 8.26 48.81
N ILE A 1059 12.75 7.95 48.49
CA ILE A 1059 11.67 8.95 48.36
C ILE A 1059 10.57 8.63 49.38
N SER A 1060 10.22 9.62 50.19
CA SER A 1060 9.09 9.50 51.11
C SER A 1060 7.75 9.47 50.37
N LEU A 1061 6.67 9.18 51.08
CA LEU A 1061 5.34 9.46 50.55
C LEU A 1061 5.14 10.96 50.36
N GLN A 1062 4.36 11.33 49.35
CA GLN A 1062 3.88 12.68 49.13
C GLN A 1062 2.81 13.01 50.16
N VAL A 1063 2.99 14.10 50.89
CA VAL A 1063 2.02 14.58 51.88
C VAL A 1063 1.36 15.85 51.34
N PRO A 1064 0.02 15.91 51.33
CA PRO A 1064 -0.67 17.10 50.91
C PRO A 1064 -0.59 18.22 51.95
N LEU A 1065 -0.61 19.45 51.44
CA LEU A 1065 -0.73 20.68 52.18
C LEU A 1065 -1.84 21.51 51.54
N GLU A 1066 -2.81 21.98 52.32
CA GLU A 1066 -3.81 22.94 51.84
C GLU A 1066 -3.43 24.37 52.18
N VAL A 1067 -3.51 25.25 51.16
CA VAL A 1067 -3.40 26.70 51.30
C VAL A 1067 -4.74 27.31 50.94
N ILE A 1068 -5.42 27.89 51.92
CA ILE A 1068 -6.69 28.58 51.71
C ILE A 1068 -6.41 30.09 51.68
N SER A 1069 -6.62 30.70 50.52
CA SER A 1069 -6.58 32.15 50.34
C SER A 1069 -7.99 32.72 50.18
N SER A 1070 -8.25 33.93 50.68
CA SER A 1070 -9.55 34.60 50.55
C SER A 1070 -9.45 35.93 49.80
N GLU A 1071 -10.52 36.30 49.07
CA GLU A 1071 -10.55 37.53 48.28
C GLU A 1071 -10.75 38.73 49.18
N GLY A 1072 -9.75 39.61 49.17
CA GLY A 1072 -9.91 40.99 49.55
C GLY A 1072 -9.16 41.37 50.83
N PRO A 1073 -9.06 42.68 51.10
CA PRO A 1073 -8.37 43.16 52.29
C PRO A 1073 -9.15 42.73 53.55
N PRO A 1074 -8.47 42.54 54.70
CA PRO A 1074 -9.13 42.16 55.95
C PRO A 1074 -10.28 43.12 56.30
N PRO A 1075 -11.29 42.65 57.04
CA PRO A 1075 -12.36 43.53 57.48
C PRO A 1075 -11.78 44.57 58.43
N VAL A 1076 -12.47 45.70 58.60
CA VAL A 1076 -12.12 46.67 59.64
C VAL A 1076 -13.30 46.74 60.59
N ALA A 1077 -13.14 46.23 61.80
CA ALA A 1077 -14.21 46.19 62.80
C ALA A 1077 -14.48 47.60 63.34
N ASN A 1078 -15.75 47.98 63.42
CA ASN A 1078 -16.16 49.25 64.02
C ASN A 1078 -17.64 49.22 64.40
N PHE A 1079 -18.05 49.98 65.42
CA PHE A 1079 -19.46 50.13 65.77
C PHE A 1079 -19.77 51.42 66.54
N ASP A 1080 -21.04 51.81 66.49
CA ASP A 1080 -21.64 52.86 67.33
C ASP A 1080 -22.73 52.24 68.23
N TYR A 1081 -23.18 52.96 69.26
CA TYR A 1081 -24.33 52.57 70.07
C TYR A 1081 -25.21 53.76 70.46
N SER A 1082 -26.50 53.50 70.72
CA SER A 1082 -27.45 54.46 71.28
C SER A 1082 -28.31 53.84 72.37
N GLN A 1083 -28.68 54.61 73.40
CA GLN A 1083 -29.40 54.11 74.57
C GLN A 1083 -30.81 54.70 74.67
N GLN A 1084 -31.82 53.85 74.90
CA GLN A 1084 -33.19 54.25 75.24
C GLN A 1084 -33.78 53.32 76.32
N ALA A 1085 -34.14 53.87 77.48
CA ALA A 1085 -34.84 53.17 78.57
C ALA A 1085 -34.23 51.80 78.99
N GLY A 1086 -32.90 51.73 79.11
CA GLY A 1086 -32.17 50.52 79.54
C GLY A 1086 -31.88 49.50 78.43
N GLU A 1087 -32.35 49.73 77.20
CA GLU A 1087 -31.93 49.01 75.99
C GLU A 1087 -30.91 49.81 75.21
N LEU A 1088 -29.88 49.14 74.70
CA LEU A 1088 -28.87 49.71 73.83
C LEU A 1088 -28.98 49.07 72.44
N ALA A 1089 -29.21 49.91 71.43
CA ALA A 1089 -29.13 49.51 70.04
C ALA A 1089 -27.68 49.74 69.56
N PHE A 1090 -27.02 48.66 69.18
CA PHE A 1090 -25.69 48.67 68.58
C PHE A 1090 -25.84 48.74 67.06
N THR A 1091 -25.08 49.63 66.44
CA THR A 1091 -25.03 49.77 64.99
C THR A 1091 -23.65 49.40 64.50
N ASN A 1092 -23.54 48.28 63.79
CA ASN A 1092 -22.29 47.84 63.19
C ASN A 1092 -21.86 48.80 62.08
N ARG A 1093 -20.63 49.31 62.20
CA ARG A 1093 -19.93 50.15 61.22
C ARG A 1093 -18.76 49.45 60.55
N SER A 1094 -18.62 48.14 60.78
CA SER A 1094 -17.49 47.38 60.25
C SER A 1094 -17.45 47.45 58.74
N PHE A 1095 -16.29 47.78 58.21
CA PHE A 1095 -16.04 47.84 56.77
C PHE A 1095 -15.61 46.46 56.27
N ARG A 1096 -16.16 46.05 55.12
CA ARG A 1096 -15.89 44.76 54.45
C ARG A 1096 -16.28 43.49 55.22
N ALA A 1097 -16.83 43.57 56.42
CA ALA A 1097 -17.31 42.40 57.15
C ALA A 1097 -18.64 41.85 56.61
N GLN A 1098 -18.74 40.53 56.53
CA GLN A 1098 -19.90 39.74 56.11
C GLN A 1098 -20.64 39.11 57.29
N SER A 1099 -19.94 38.83 58.39
CA SER A 1099 -20.54 38.34 59.64
C SER A 1099 -19.86 38.95 60.87
N TRP A 1100 -20.54 38.83 62.02
CA TRP A 1100 -20.20 39.53 63.24
C TRP A 1100 -20.37 38.63 64.45
N LEU A 1101 -19.52 38.83 65.44
CA LEU A 1101 -19.68 38.28 66.78
C LEU A 1101 -19.53 39.41 67.79
N TRP A 1102 -20.62 39.72 68.45
CA TRP A 1102 -20.71 40.66 69.55
C TRP A 1102 -20.52 39.96 70.88
N ASN A 1103 -19.78 40.59 71.77
CA ASN A 1103 -19.79 40.30 73.20
C ASN A 1103 -20.07 41.62 73.91
N PHE A 1104 -21.16 41.67 74.69
CA PHE A 1104 -21.64 42.92 75.28
C PHE A 1104 -20.97 43.27 76.62
N GLY A 1105 -20.05 42.43 77.11
CA GLY A 1105 -19.29 42.65 78.34
C GLY A 1105 -19.99 42.17 79.62
N ASP A 1106 -21.23 41.69 79.54
CA ASP A 1106 -22.01 41.13 80.66
C ASP A 1106 -22.15 39.59 80.60
N GLY A 1107 -21.40 38.96 79.70
CA GLY A 1107 -21.44 37.52 79.44
C GLY A 1107 -22.43 37.10 78.34
N SER A 1108 -23.21 38.03 77.79
CA SER A 1108 -24.05 37.77 76.63
C SER A 1108 -23.36 38.12 75.30
N THR A 1109 -23.79 37.45 74.23
CA THR A 1109 -23.23 37.59 72.89
C THR A 1109 -24.33 37.65 71.84
N SER A 1110 -24.04 38.21 70.66
CA SER A 1110 -24.95 38.17 69.51
C SER A 1110 -24.17 38.01 68.20
N ASN A 1111 -24.81 37.43 67.20
CA ASN A 1111 -24.28 37.36 65.83
C ASN A 1111 -25.07 38.23 64.85
N GLU A 1112 -26.06 38.99 65.36
CA GLU A 1112 -26.85 39.91 64.55
C GLU A 1112 -25.98 41.09 64.09
N ARG A 1113 -26.31 41.66 62.92
CA ARG A 1113 -25.57 42.81 62.39
C ARG A 1113 -25.68 44.02 63.31
N ASP A 1114 -26.89 44.37 63.71
CA ASP A 1114 -27.19 45.56 64.53
C ASP A 1114 -28.05 45.14 65.75
N PRO A 1115 -27.45 44.50 66.76
CA PRO A 1115 -28.21 43.92 67.85
C PRO A 1115 -28.76 45.00 68.80
N ILE A 1116 -29.93 44.73 69.37
CA ILE A 1116 -30.45 45.47 70.52
C ILE A 1116 -30.22 44.62 71.76
N HIS A 1117 -29.45 45.13 72.71
CA HIS A 1117 -29.15 44.44 73.96
C HIS A 1117 -29.71 45.18 75.16
N ARG A 1118 -30.42 44.45 76.03
CA ARG A 1118 -30.97 44.97 77.29
C ARG A 1118 -30.10 44.52 78.45
N TYR A 1119 -29.35 45.46 79.01
CA TYR A 1119 -28.57 45.22 80.21
C TYR A 1119 -29.50 45.16 81.44
N GLN A 1120 -29.23 44.19 82.32
CA GLN A 1120 -30.06 43.95 83.51
C GLN A 1120 -29.69 44.85 84.70
N GLU A 1121 -28.52 45.48 84.65
CA GLU A 1121 -28.01 46.35 85.71
C GLU A 1121 -27.36 47.60 85.11
N ASN A 1122 -27.40 48.72 85.84
CA ASN A 1122 -26.67 49.92 85.44
C ASN A 1122 -25.17 49.70 85.68
N GLY A 1123 -24.31 50.11 84.74
CA GLY A 1123 -22.87 49.89 84.84
C GLY A 1123 -22.11 50.26 83.56
N THR A 1124 -20.78 50.10 83.56
CA THR A 1124 -19.94 50.24 82.37
C THR A 1124 -19.48 48.86 81.91
N PHE A 1125 -19.71 48.51 80.64
CA PHE A 1125 -19.41 47.19 80.07
C PHE A 1125 -18.46 47.32 78.88
N GLU A 1126 -17.53 46.38 78.72
CA GLU A 1126 -16.62 46.32 77.56
C GLU A 1126 -17.31 45.57 76.43
N ALA A 1127 -17.84 46.31 75.46
CA ALA A 1127 -18.44 45.70 74.28
C ALA A 1127 -17.38 45.46 73.21
N LYS A 1128 -17.34 44.24 72.70
CA LYS A 1128 -16.41 43.77 71.67
C LYS A 1128 -17.19 43.32 70.45
N LEU A 1129 -16.79 43.81 69.28
CA LEU A 1129 -17.24 43.36 67.97
C LEU A 1129 -16.06 42.71 67.24
N ILE A 1130 -16.22 41.45 66.87
CA ILE A 1130 -15.32 40.77 65.94
C ILE A 1130 -16.04 40.72 64.59
N ALA A 1131 -15.38 41.23 63.55
CA ALA A 1131 -15.92 41.30 62.21
C ALA A 1131 -15.16 40.33 61.30
N PHE A 1132 -15.89 39.55 60.49
CA PHE A 1132 -15.34 38.49 59.64
C PHE A 1132 -15.72 38.75 58.18
N ASN A 1133 -14.82 38.54 57.22
CA ASN A 1133 -15.15 38.61 55.79
C ASN A 1133 -14.68 37.43 54.93
N GLY A 1134 -14.07 36.43 55.56
CA GLY A 1134 -13.63 35.21 54.90
C GLY A 1134 -12.83 34.31 55.86
N PRO A 1135 -12.48 33.08 55.46
CA PRO A 1135 -11.62 32.19 56.24
C PRO A 1135 -10.28 32.87 56.55
N GLY A 1136 -9.94 33.02 57.84
CA GLY A 1136 -8.68 33.60 58.28
C GLY A 1136 -8.62 35.14 58.34
N CYS A 1137 -9.58 35.86 57.76
CA CYS A 1137 -9.60 37.34 57.77
C CYS A 1137 -10.60 37.88 58.81
N THR A 1138 -10.06 38.35 59.94
CA THR A 1138 -10.84 38.97 61.02
C THR A 1138 -10.22 40.28 61.47
N ASP A 1139 -11.05 41.17 62.00
CA ASP A 1139 -10.61 42.33 62.74
C ASP A 1139 -11.52 42.54 63.94
N THR A 1140 -11.02 43.21 64.97
CA THR A 1140 -11.67 43.30 66.28
C THR A 1140 -11.69 44.74 66.78
N MET A 1141 -12.89 45.21 67.13
CA MET A 1141 -13.10 46.50 67.79
C MET A 1141 -13.63 46.29 69.20
N VAL A 1142 -13.14 47.09 70.14
CA VAL A 1142 -13.55 47.07 71.54
C VAL A 1142 -13.86 48.49 71.99
N GLN A 1143 -14.99 48.69 72.68
CA GLN A 1143 -15.39 49.99 73.23
C GLN A 1143 -16.09 49.83 74.59
N MET A 1144 -15.78 50.72 75.54
CA MET A 1144 -16.48 50.79 76.83
C MET A 1144 -17.81 51.53 76.71
N ILE A 1145 -18.88 50.92 77.22
CA ILE A 1145 -20.25 51.40 77.09
C ILE A 1145 -20.85 51.62 78.47
N SER A 1146 -21.46 52.79 78.70
CA SER A 1146 -22.14 53.10 79.97
C SER A 1146 -23.66 52.96 79.84
N VAL A 1147 -24.26 52.22 80.77
CA VAL A 1147 -25.70 51.89 80.80
C VAL A 1147 -26.34 52.48 82.06
N SER A 1148 -27.42 53.23 81.89
CA SER A 1148 -28.22 53.83 82.98
C SER A 1148 -29.74 53.76 82.77
N GLY A 1149 -30.56 53.62 83.82
CA GLY A 1149 -32.03 53.74 83.76
C GLY A 1149 -32.83 52.43 83.71
N VAL A 1150 -32.27 51.30 84.15
CA VAL A 1150 -33.01 50.02 84.29
C VAL A 1150 -33.87 50.03 85.57
N THR A 1151 -35.21 50.01 85.47
CA THR A 1151 -36.16 49.94 86.60
C THR A 1151 -36.75 48.55 86.81
N ASP A 1152 -36.71 48.10 88.06
CA ASP A 1152 -37.11 46.78 88.54
C ASP A 1152 -38.63 46.71 88.83
N LEU A 1153 -39.37 45.84 88.11
CA LEU A 1153 -40.79 45.53 88.36
C LEU A 1153 -41.04 44.03 88.17
N GLN A 1154 -41.29 43.32 89.28
CA GLN A 1154 -41.76 41.93 89.32
C GLN A 1154 -43.30 41.81 89.37
N ALA A 1155 -43.77 40.63 88.93
CA ALA A 1155 -45.09 39.98 89.11
C ALA A 1155 -46.22 40.44 88.15
N GLY A 1156 -46.96 39.61 87.41
CA GLY A 1156 -47.14 38.15 87.22
C GLY A 1156 -48.20 37.96 86.09
N GLY A 1157 -48.40 36.82 85.41
CA GLY A 1157 -47.96 35.46 85.72
C GLY A 1157 -47.95 34.47 84.54
N SER A 1158 -47.16 33.43 84.81
CA SER A 1158 -47.06 32.05 84.28
C SER A 1158 -46.60 31.81 82.83
N PRO A 1159 -45.62 30.90 82.61
CA PRO A 1159 -45.44 29.64 83.34
C PRO A 1159 -44.16 29.59 84.22
N ALA A 1160 -44.36 29.29 85.51
CA ALA A 1160 -43.39 28.88 86.55
C ALA A 1160 -42.02 29.60 86.60
N ASP A 1161 -41.78 30.35 87.69
CA ASP A 1161 -40.45 30.88 87.99
C ASP A 1161 -39.52 29.73 88.43
N ILE A 1162 -38.60 29.36 87.56
CA ILE A 1162 -37.61 28.30 87.77
C ILE A 1162 -36.24 28.97 87.88
N ARG A 1163 -35.67 28.98 89.08
CA ARG A 1163 -34.33 29.54 89.37
C ARG A 1163 -33.38 28.44 89.81
N LEU A 1164 -32.15 28.51 89.30
CA LEU A 1164 -31.10 27.52 89.54
C LEU A 1164 -29.81 28.27 89.92
N PHE A 1165 -29.28 28.03 91.13
CA PHE A 1165 -28.09 28.75 91.59
C PHE A 1165 -27.21 27.94 92.56
N PRO A 1166 -25.87 28.00 92.44
CA PRO A 1166 -25.11 28.61 91.35
C PRO A 1166 -25.15 27.75 90.07
N ASN A 1167 -25.12 28.36 88.87
CA ASN A 1167 -24.95 27.68 87.59
C ASN A 1167 -24.16 28.58 86.61
N PRO A 1168 -22.92 28.25 86.19
CA PRO A 1168 -22.18 27.02 86.52
C PRO A 1168 -21.90 26.87 88.02
N GLY A 1169 -21.79 25.63 88.49
CA GLY A 1169 -21.45 25.31 89.88
C GLY A 1169 -20.60 24.05 90.00
N ASN A 1170 -20.08 23.79 91.20
CA ASN A 1170 -19.18 22.67 91.48
C ASN A 1170 -19.94 21.41 91.94
N GLY A 1171 -21.19 21.27 91.52
CA GLY A 1171 -22.02 20.09 91.82
C GLY A 1171 -22.95 20.25 93.02
N ASP A 1172 -22.85 21.36 93.77
CA ASP A 1172 -23.80 21.73 94.82
C ASP A 1172 -24.60 22.96 94.39
N PHE A 1173 -25.91 22.80 94.23
CA PHE A 1173 -26.79 23.88 93.78
C PHE A 1173 -28.20 23.77 94.38
N GLN A 1174 -28.91 24.88 94.39
CA GLN A 1174 -30.31 24.94 94.77
C GLN A 1174 -31.19 25.17 93.54
N LEU A 1175 -32.23 24.33 93.43
CA LEU A 1175 -33.32 24.53 92.49
C LEU A 1175 -34.51 25.11 93.24
N TRP A 1176 -35.03 26.21 92.71
CA TRP A 1176 -36.27 26.80 93.16
C TRP A 1176 -37.29 26.83 92.04
N VAL A 1177 -38.46 26.24 92.27
CA VAL A 1177 -39.60 26.24 91.34
C VAL A 1177 -40.82 26.74 92.09
N GLN A 1178 -41.42 27.83 91.60
CA GLN A 1178 -42.66 28.37 92.15
C GLN A 1178 -43.73 28.40 91.06
N PRO A 1179 -44.61 27.37 91.00
CA PRO A 1179 -45.78 27.41 90.13
C PRO A 1179 -46.81 28.41 90.67
N ALA A 1180 -47.73 28.85 89.80
CA ALA A 1180 -48.79 29.80 90.17
C ALA A 1180 -49.78 29.23 91.21
N GLN A 1181 -49.92 27.90 91.28
CA GLN A 1181 -50.74 27.17 92.26
C GLN A 1181 -50.04 25.85 92.61
N ALA A 1182 -50.47 25.17 93.69
CA ALA A 1182 -49.87 23.90 94.10
C ALA A 1182 -50.00 22.82 93.02
N ALA A 1183 -48.87 22.40 92.46
CA ALA A 1183 -48.76 21.50 91.31
C ALA A 1183 -47.88 20.30 91.66
N LEU A 1184 -48.10 19.17 90.99
CA LEU A 1184 -47.29 17.97 91.12
C LEU A 1184 -45.94 18.19 90.43
N ILE A 1185 -44.87 18.33 91.20
CA ILE A 1185 -43.53 18.64 90.68
C ILE A 1185 -42.62 17.41 90.80
N ARG A 1186 -41.95 17.07 89.70
CA ARG A 1186 -40.91 16.03 89.64
C ARG A 1186 -39.65 16.58 88.98
N LEU A 1187 -38.48 16.35 89.56
CA LEU A 1187 -37.20 16.68 88.93
C LEU A 1187 -36.49 15.42 88.46
N GLN A 1188 -35.87 15.48 87.30
CA GLN A 1188 -34.90 14.51 86.79
C GLN A 1188 -33.67 15.24 86.24
N ILE A 1189 -32.48 14.65 86.36
CA ILE A 1189 -31.22 15.20 85.84
C ILE A 1189 -30.59 14.15 84.94
N PHE A 1190 -30.19 14.56 83.75
CA PHE A 1190 -29.58 13.72 82.74
C PHE A 1190 -28.14 14.14 82.46
N ASN A 1191 -27.24 13.17 82.25
CA ASN A 1191 -25.90 13.44 81.73
C ASN A 1191 -25.93 13.76 80.22
N ALA A 1192 -24.78 14.10 79.63
CA ALA A 1192 -24.68 14.43 78.21
C ALA A 1192 -25.12 13.29 77.25
N LEU A 1193 -25.11 12.04 77.71
CA LEU A 1193 -25.58 10.86 76.95
C LEU A 1193 -27.08 10.60 77.11
N GLY A 1194 -27.81 11.46 77.83
CA GLY A 1194 -29.25 11.33 78.04
C GLY A 1194 -29.67 10.31 79.11
N GLN A 1195 -28.73 9.83 79.94
CA GLN A 1195 -29.02 8.90 81.03
C GLN A 1195 -29.45 9.67 82.29
N SER A 1196 -30.55 9.26 82.93
CA SER A 1196 -31.05 9.89 84.17
C SER A 1196 -30.18 9.51 85.36
N ILE A 1197 -29.44 10.47 85.92
CA ILE A 1197 -28.53 10.26 87.05
C ILE A 1197 -29.13 10.67 88.41
N TYR A 1198 -30.19 11.47 88.39
CA TYR A 1198 -30.90 11.88 89.60
C TYR A 1198 -32.39 12.05 89.28
N ALA A 1199 -33.29 11.60 90.17
CA ALA A 1199 -34.73 11.79 90.01
C ALA A 1199 -35.42 11.86 91.37
N THR A 1200 -36.41 12.75 91.49
CA THR A 1200 -37.29 12.82 92.67
C THR A 1200 -38.60 12.06 92.41
N GLN A 1201 -39.29 11.71 93.49
CA GLN A 1201 -40.71 11.35 93.41
C GLN A 1201 -41.56 12.61 93.14
N PRO A 1202 -42.72 12.50 92.47
CA PRO A 1202 -43.62 13.63 92.26
C PRO A 1202 -44.27 14.08 93.57
N GLU A 1203 -44.22 15.36 93.90
CA GLU A 1203 -44.84 15.94 95.10
C GLU A 1203 -45.70 17.16 94.75
N LYS A 1204 -46.93 17.26 95.30
CA LYS A 1204 -47.82 18.39 95.04
C LYS A 1204 -47.51 19.56 95.97
N LEU A 1205 -46.85 20.59 95.47
CA LEU A 1205 -46.34 21.71 96.26
C LEU A 1205 -46.61 23.06 95.58
N ALA A 1206 -46.91 24.08 96.39
CA ALA A 1206 -47.01 25.47 95.92
C ALA A 1206 -45.63 26.10 95.65
N VAL A 1207 -44.58 25.56 96.27
CA VAL A 1207 -43.18 25.96 96.09
C VAL A 1207 -42.30 24.73 96.26
N PHE A 1208 -41.45 24.44 95.30
CA PHE A 1208 -40.46 23.36 95.36
C PHE A 1208 -39.05 23.95 95.50
N ARG A 1209 -38.44 23.77 96.68
CA ARG A 1209 -37.03 24.10 96.97
C ARG A 1209 -36.26 22.83 97.24
N LYS A 1210 -35.21 22.57 96.47
CA LYS A 1210 -34.34 21.42 96.69
C LYS A 1210 -32.88 21.83 96.53
N ARG A 1211 -32.04 21.52 97.52
CA ARG A 1211 -30.59 21.52 97.36
C ARG A 1211 -30.18 20.17 96.80
N ILE A 1212 -29.31 20.16 95.79
CA ILE A 1212 -28.87 18.98 95.08
C ILE A 1212 -27.36 18.98 95.07
N GLN A 1213 -26.79 17.82 95.38
CA GLN A 1213 -25.36 17.58 95.37
C GLN A 1213 -25.07 16.42 94.42
N LEU A 1214 -24.26 16.67 93.40
CA LEU A 1214 -23.81 15.72 92.39
C LEU A 1214 -22.33 15.38 92.63
N THR A 1215 -22.03 14.87 93.83
CA THR A 1215 -20.65 14.74 94.34
C THR A 1215 -19.72 13.81 93.56
N ASP A 1216 -20.27 12.87 92.78
CA ASP A 1216 -19.48 11.88 92.01
C ASP A 1216 -19.69 12.01 90.48
N ALA A 1217 -20.34 13.08 90.04
CA ALA A 1217 -20.62 13.30 88.61
C ALA A 1217 -19.42 14.01 87.94
N PRO A 1218 -18.93 13.53 86.78
CA PRO A 1218 -17.81 14.17 86.09
C PRO A 1218 -18.17 15.59 85.59
N ALA A 1219 -17.18 16.48 85.51
CA ALA A 1219 -17.36 17.82 84.97
C ALA A 1219 -17.93 17.78 83.55
N GLY A 1220 -18.89 18.65 83.26
CA GLY A 1220 -19.62 18.65 81.99
C GLY A 1220 -21.03 19.24 82.10
N THR A 1221 -21.75 19.22 80.99
CA THR A 1221 -23.12 19.77 80.90
C THR A 1221 -24.16 18.70 81.23
N TYR A 1222 -25.04 19.02 82.17
CA TYR A 1222 -26.17 18.21 82.59
C TYR A 1222 -27.49 18.89 82.23
N TRP A 1223 -28.54 18.10 82.02
CA TRP A 1223 -29.87 18.60 81.68
C TRP A 1223 -30.87 18.28 82.79
N LEU A 1224 -31.37 19.33 83.46
CA LEU A 1224 -32.47 19.21 84.40
C LEU A 1224 -33.78 19.20 83.62
N ARG A 1225 -34.62 18.20 83.87
CA ARG A 1225 -36.00 18.10 83.40
C ARG A 1225 -36.92 18.21 84.61
N ILE A 1226 -37.71 19.28 84.65
CA ILE A 1226 -38.65 19.58 85.72
C ILE A 1226 -40.05 19.38 85.15
N SER A 1227 -40.78 18.40 85.66
CA SER A 1227 -42.18 18.19 85.32
C SER A 1227 -43.07 18.88 86.34
N ILE A 1228 -44.01 19.71 85.89
CA ILE A 1228 -45.02 20.40 86.70
C ILE A 1228 -46.39 20.03 86.14
N ASP A 1229 -47.20 19.30 86.91
CA ASP A 1229 -48.50 18.72 86.49
C ASP A 1229 -48.44 18.02 85.12
N GLY A 1230 -47.32 17.33 84.84
CA GLY A 1230 -47.09 16.59 83.59
C GLY A 1230 -46.44 17.39 82.46
N GLN A 1231 -46.39 18.72 82.51
CA GLN A 1231 -45.62 19.53 81.54
C GLN A 1231 -44.14 19.54 81.89
N GLN A 1232 -43.25 19.38 80.90
CA GLN A 1232 -41.81 19.26 81.10
C GLN A 1232 -41.08 20.54 80.72
N TYR A 1233 -40.20 21.01 81.61
CA TYR A 1233 -39.31 22.15 81.41
C TYR A 1233 -37.87 21.68 81.51
N HIS A 1234 -37.00 22.18 80.63
CA HIS A 1234 -35.59 21.79 80.60
C HIS A 1234 -34.70 22.98 80.94
N ARG A 1235 -33.66 22.74 81.75
CA ARG A 1235 -32.63 23.72 82.12
C ARG A 1235 -31.25 23.05 82.11
N PRO A 1236 -30.26 23.61 81.40
CA PRO A 1236 -28.89 23.10 81.47
C PRO A 1236 -28.27 23.50 82.81
N TYR A 1237 -27.44 22.61 83.37
CA TYR A 1237 -26.56 22.87 84.50
C TYR A 1237 -25.14 22.52 84.10
N LEU A 1238 -24.23 23.48 84.22
CA LEU A 1238 -22.82 23.27 83.91
C LEU A 1238 -22.07 22.95 85.21
N LEU A 1239 -21.62 21.70 85.31
CA LEU A 1239 -20.74 21.23 86.39
C LEU A 1239 -19.29 21.49 85.99
N ARG A 1240 -18.59 22.31 86.79
CA ARG A 1240 -17.17 22.61 86.59
C ARG A 1240 -16.26 21.67 87.36
#